data_AF-A0A970E789-F1
#
_entry.id   AF-A0A970E789-F1
#
_cell.length_a   1.000
_cell.length_b   1.000
_cell.length_c   1.000
_cell.angle_alpha   90.00
_cell.angle_beta   90.00
_cell.angle_gamma   90.00
#
_symmetry.space_group_name_H-M   'P 1'
#
loop_
_entity.id
_entity.type
_entity.pdbx_description
1 polymer ?
#
loop_
_entity_poly.entity_id
_entity_poly.type
_entity_poly.pdbx_seq_one_letter_code
_entity_poly.pdbx_strand_id
1 'polypeptide(L)'
;MYPVSQKFINEIRAIERKIYGRITIDYTDPTIDQSVQVEANENANISYPHQVADNIKEPAAKYASLDGSWILGEGYVLAPLPGDASIRQMGWWGSTFAGTNGYFSEPYPTLAITFLPRPIVKLQAVGDSQRQEWPVDFDINLYSGENLVYTEVVTNNDKIAWEKSLDDPVTEVTKIELVIKRWSHEGRCAKILEFFTSVQETYEGEDIISINLLEEKETGVGLPVGHISSNEITVKINNETRKFDVGNKQSPVYQLLKPNRRIRAWLGVKHDNDEMEWVPLGLFWSVEWKANEAEVSAETSGRDRLELLRKNKYSTSTVQQNKSLYDLAENILQDAGLTAEQYWIDDELKNFVIPYAYFNEQEHREALRKIAEACLGQVYCDREGVIRIEGPSYMENLLAGETGTYFLEGEFPAEIQVIKAYGIGPEDYFRKDNPPKVDGVANYIEVETQPLTVDEMKEVYKSNEPVVIEAAETKILTIRYNESPCIDATASLVDAPAGCAIQDVQYYAWGADVTVYSPNSGTFTLVIEAKPLKVVNREKVIAKDDASIAENGLLKYEFPTNPLVQSISMAQGIANRLLNMFKDPRRDLELEWRGNPALQLNDIVIVPDYKDERGYFYVIRNELEFTGALRAWLSGRRIGNGV
;
A
#
# COMPACT_ATOMS: atom_id res chain seq x y z
N MET A 1 -8.05 -19.27 1.07
CA MET A 1 -7.42 -19.57 2.37
C MET A 1 -5.93 -19.43 2.21
N TYR A 2 -5.27 -18.88 3.22
CA TYR A 2 -3.81 -18.84 3.25
C TYR A 2 -3.28 -20.29 3.18
N PRO A 3 -2.36 -20.60 2.25
CA PRO A 3 -1.82 -21.95 2.10
C PRO A 3 -1.11 -22.39 3.38
N VAL A 4 -1.56 -23.50 3.97
CA VAL A 4 -0.97 -24.09 5.17
C VAL A 4 -0.91 -25.61 5.05
N SER A 5 -0.04 -26.23 5.82
CA SER A 5 0.10 -27.68 5.89
C SER A 5 -1.14 -28.34 6.53
N GLN A 6 -1.37 -29.62 6.22
CA GLN A 6 -2.41 -30.40 6.91
C GLN A 6 -2.15 -30.48 8.42
N LYS A 7 -0.87 -30.45 8.83
CA LYS A 7 -0.50 -30.42 10.23
C LYS A 7 -0.99 -29.13 10.90
N PHE A 8 -0.82 -27.98 10.25
CA PHE A 8 -1.37 -26.71 10.73
C PHE A 8 -2.85 -26.82 11.05
N ILE A 9 -3.63 -27.37 10.12
CA ILE A 9 -5.07 -27.56 10.28
C ILE A 9 -5.40 -28.47 11.46
N ASN A 10 -4.65 -29.56 11.64
CA ASN A 10 -4.85 -30.48 12.74
C ASN A 10 -4.55 -29.83 14.11
N GLU A 11 -3.44 -29.08 14.22
CA GLU A 11 -3.07 -28.36 15.45
C GLU A 11 -4.08 -27.26 15.80
N ILE A 12 -4.55 -26.49 14.82
CA ILE A 12 -5.58 -25.47 15.03
C ILE A 12 -6.92 -26.06 15.49
N ARG A 13 -7.25 -27.29 15.05
CA ARG A 13 -8.45 -28.03 15.43
C ARG A 13 -8.29 -28.88 16.70
N ALA A 14 -7.08 -28.99 17.25
CA ALA A 14 -6.85 -29.77 18.45
C ALA A 14 -7.68 -29.24 19.63
N ILE A 15 -8.13 -30.15 20.50
CA ILE A 15 -8.91 -29.81 21.70
C ILE A 15 -8.12 -28.83 22.56
N GLU A 16 -6.86 -29.18 22.84
CA GLU A 16 -5.84 -28.28 23.40
C GLU A 16 -4.94 -27.84 22.25
N ARG A 17 -5.14 -26.62 21.76
CA ARG A 17 -4.30 -26.04 20.71
C ARG A 17 -3.37 -25.00 21.29
N LYS A 18 -2.13 -25.00 20.82
CA LYS A 18 -1.12 -24.02 21.22
C LYS A 18 -0.77 -23.16 20.03
N ILE A 19 -1.11 -21.88 20.12
CA ILE A 19 -0.88 -20.90 19.05
C ILE A 19 0.20 -19.94 19.53
N TYR A 20 1.08 -19.58 18.62
CA TYR A 20 2.19 -18.67 18.87
C TYR A 20 1.98 -17.39 18.09
N GLY A 21 2.39 -16.27 18.68
CA GLY A 21 2.40 -14.97 18.02
C GLY A 21 3.81 -14.54 17.68
N ARG A 22 3.94 -13.79 16.59
CA ARG A 22 5.15 -13.07 16.22
C ARG A 22 4.76 -11.68 15.74
N ILE A 23 5.48 -10.66 16.17
CA ILE A 23 5.32 -9.29 15.68
C ILE A 23 6.69 -8.79 15.24
N THR A 24 6.75 -8.08 14.12
CA THR A 24 7.94 -7.35 13.69
C THR A 24 7.57 -5.90 13.45
N ILE A 25 8.31 -4.98 14.08
CA ILE A 25 8.09 -3.54 13.96
C ILE A 25 9.35 -2.90 13.40
N ASP A 26 9.17 -2.14 12.32
CA ASP A 26 10.20 -1.30 11.73
C ASP A 26 10.08 0.11 12.33
N TYR A 27 10.97 0.45 13.26
CA TYR A 27 10.99 1.71 14.03
C TYR A 27 11.61 2.89 13.27
N THR A 28 12.29 2.61 12.16
CA THR A 28 12.73 3.61 11.19
C THR A 28 11.76 3.65 10.01
N ASP A 29 11.65 4.79 9.32
CA ASP A 29 10.63 4.96 8.30
C ASP A 29 10.72 3.84 7.23
N PRO A 30 9.60 3.15 6.93
CA PRO A 30 9.57 1.99 6.05
C PRO A 30 9.74 2.31 4.55
N THR A 31 9.73 3.59 4.18
CA THR A 31 9.68 4.06 2.78
C THR A 31 10.73 5.11 2.44
N ILE A 32 11.81 5.17 3.23
CA ILE A 32 12.87 6.19 3.20
C ILE A 32 12.40 7.45 3.93
N ASP A 33 12.96 7.63 5.11
CA ASP A 33 12.77 8.78 5.99
C ASP A 33 13.05 10.06 5.18
N GLN A 34 12.07 10.95 5.02
CA GLN A 34 12.23 12.21 4.27
C GLN A 34 13.33 13.12 4.87
N SER A 35 13.84 12.80 6.07
CA SER A 35 15.00 13.46 6.68
C SER A 35 16.35 12.88 6.29
N VAL A 36 16.40 11.71 5.63
CA VAL A 36 17.64 11.09 5.19
C VAL A 36 18.20 11.88 4.02
N GLN A 37 19.35 12.49 4.25
CA GLN A 37 20.14 13.12 3.20
C GLN A 37 21.45 12.38 3.08
N VAL A 38 21.79 11.99 1.85
CA VAL A 38 23.03 11.30 1.54
C VAL A 38 23.94 12.26 0.80
N GLU A 39 25.15 12.42 1.31
CA GLU A 39 26.21 13.21 0.69
C GLU A 39 27.44 12.34 0.48
N ALA A 40 28.07 12.44 -0.68
CA ALA A 40 29.36 11.81 -0.94
C ALA A 40 30.36 12.89 -1.35
N ASN A 41 31.61 12.76 -0.90
CA ASN A 41 32.66 13.72 -1.28
C ASN A 41 33.10 13.57 -2.74
N GLU A 42 32.74 12.45 -3.38
CA GLU A 42 32.98 12.19 -4.79
C GLU A 42 31.87 11.32 -5.40
N ASN A 43 31.71 11.41 -6.72
CA ASN A 43 30.76 10.61 -7.49
C ASN A 43 31.33 10.29 -8.87
N ALA A 44 31.17 9.04 -9.31
CA ALA A 44 31.36 8.67 -10.70
C ALA A 44 30.36 9.42 -11.61
N ASN A 45 30.62 9.39 -12.92
CA ASN A 45 29.75 10.04 -13.92
C ASN A 45 28.27 9.61 -13.80
N ILE A 46 28.03 8.36 -13.42
CA ILE A 46 26.71 7.84 -13.08
C ILE A 46 26.85 7.18 -11.71
N SER A 47 26.14 7.72 -10.73
CA SER A 47 26.17 7.31 -9.33
C SER A 47 24.87 7.74 -8.67
N TYR A 48 24.34 6.92 -7.77
CA TYR A 48 23.06 7.19 -7.10
C TYR A 48 23.23 7.09 -5.57
N PRO A 49 23.88 8.07 -4.92
CA PRO A 49 24.12 8.03 -3.48
C PRO A 49 22.87 7.81 -2.64
N HIS A 50 21.72 8.37 -3.03
CA HIS A 50 20.46 8.21 -2.29
C HIS A 50 19.99 6.75 -2.18
N GLN A 51 20.44 5.85 -3.06
CA GLN A 51 20.10 4.42 -3.01
C GLN A 51 20.79 3.67 -1.85
N VAL A 52 21.85 4.22 -1.26
CA VAL A 52 22.59 3.53 -0.17
C VAL A 52 21.84 3.48 1.16
N ALA A 53 20.57 3.89 1.18
CA ALA A 53 19.69 3.93 2.35
C ALA A 53 18.26 3.42 2.05
N ASP A 54 18.06 2.72 0.93
CA ASP A 54 16.75 2.22 0.50
C ASP A 54 16.47 0.76 0.93
N ASN A 55 17.40 0.14 1.65
CA ASN A 55 17.37 -1.23 2.15
C ASN A 55 17.46 -2.31 1.04
N ILE A 56 17.97 -1.97 -0.14
CA ILE A 56 18.23 -2.91 -1.25
C ILE A 56 19.73 -3.23 -1.32
N LYS A 57 20.09 -4.44 -0.90
CA LYS A 57 21.48 -4.91 -0.78
C LYS A 57 22.07 -5.52 -2.05
N GLU A 58 21.25 -5.73 -3.08
CA GLU A 58 21.64 -6.37 -4.33
C GLU A 58 21.46 -5.40 -5.50
N PRO A 59 22.47 -5.23 -6.38
CA PRO A 59 22.31 -4.42 -7.58
C PRO A 59 21.33 -5.10 -8.55
N ALA A 60 20.56 -4.31 -9.28
CA ALA A 60 19.56 -4.82 -10.23
C ALA A 60 20.20 -5.56 -11.42
N ALA A 61 21.47 -5.28 -11.72
CA ALA A 61 22.22 -5.98 -12.76
C ALA A 61 23.73 -5.80 -12.57
N LYS A 62 24.52 -6.54 -13.36
CA LYS A 62 25.98 -6.39 -13.42
C LYS A 62 26.35 -5.18 -14.30
N TYR A 63 26.58 -4.02 -13.71
CA TYR A 63 26.83 -2.80 -14.46
C TYR A 63 28.25 -2.69 -15.03
N ALA A 64 28.34 -2.20 -16.26
CA ALA A 64 29.60 -1.89 -16.93
C ALA A 64 30.29 -0.67 -16.27
N SER A 65 31.62 -0.77 -16.12
CA SER A 65 32.48 0.28 -15.56
C SER A 65 33.61 0.57 -16.55
N LEU A 66 34.05 1.82 -16.67
CA LEU A 66 35.16 2.19 -17.57
C LEU A 66 36.55 1.96 -16.95
N ASP A 67 36.64 1.15 -15.90
CA ASP A 67 37.88 0.72 -15.23
C ASP A 67 38.65 -0.38 -15.99
N GLY A 68 38.20 -0.75 -17.19
CA GLY A 68 38.83 -1.76 -18.03
C GLY A 68 38.56 -3.22 -17.59
N SER A 69 37.69 -3.44 -16.60
CA SER A 69 37.40 -4.77 -16.07
C SER A 69 36.21 -5.49 -16.73
N TRP A 70 35.47 -4.84 -17.62
CA TRP A 70 34.32 -5.44 -18.30
C TRP A 70 34.63 -5.82 -19.75
N ILE A 71 33.99 -6.90 -20.20
CA ILE A 71 34.15 -7.44 -21.56
C ILE A 71 32.76 -7.50 -22.22
N LEU A 72 32.67 -7.01 -23.45
CA LEU A 72 31.43 -7.07 -24.23
C LEU A 72 31.00 -8.53 -24.44
N GLY A 73 29.77 -8.86 -24.04
CA GLY A 73 29.20 -10.21 -24.14
C GLY A 73 29.18 -10.99 -22.82
N GLU A 74 29.80 -10.50 -21.74
CA GLU A 74 29.82 -11.16 -20.43
C GLU A 74 28.70 -10.70 -19.47
N GLY A 75 27.52 -10.42 -20.03
CA GLY A 75 26.32 -10.08 -19.25
C GLY A 75 26.34 -8.70 -18.59
N TYR A 76 27.32 -7.84 -18.92
CA TYR A 76 27.34 -6.47 -18.45
C TYR A 76 26.24 -5.63 -19.11
N VAL A 77 25.58 -4.79 -18.31
CA VAL A 77 24.58 -3.83 -18.81
C VAL A 77 25.03 -2.40 -18.56
N LEU A 78 24.44 -1.47 -19.31
CA LEU A 78 24.68 -0.04 -19.09
C LEU A 78 24.04 0.41 -17.77
N ALA A 79 24.68 1.39 -17.12
CA ALA A 79 24.15 2.03 -15.92
C ALA A 79 22.73 2.60 -16.18
N PRO A 80 21.87 2.66 -15.16
CA PRO A 80 20.53 3.24 -15.31
C PRO A 80 20.62 4.69 -15.80
N LEU A 81 19.58 5.15 -16.50
CA LEU A 81 19.40 6.57 -16.76
C LEU A 81 18.78 7.24 -15.52
N PRO A 82 18.93 8.56 -15.32
CA PRO A 82 18.35 9.25 -14.17
C PRO A 82 16.84 9.00 -13.97
N GLY A 83 16.07 8.80 -15.04
CA GLY A 83 14.64 8.46 -14.96
C GLY A 83 14.31 7.03 -14.55
N ASP A 84 15.28 6.10 -14.62
CA ASP A 84 15.13 4.69 -14.25
C ASP A 84 15.73 4.38 -12.86
N ALA A 85 16.28 5.39 -12.18
CA ALA A 85 17.00 5.20 -10.91
C ALA A 85 16.08 4.76 -9.75
N SER A 86 14.79 5.05 -9.82
CA SER A 86 13.79 4.60 -8.83
C SER A 86 13.43 3.13 -8.95
N ILE A 87 13.76 2.48 -10.07
CA ILE A 87 13.40 1.09 -10.38
C ILE A 87 14.62 0.16 -10.54
N ARG A 88 15.84 0.70 -10.64
CA ARG A 88 17.07 -0.07 -10.88
C ARG A 88 18.17 0.30 -9.87
N GLN A 89 18.46 -0.63 -8.97
CA GLN A 89 19.48 -0.48 -7.94
C GLN A 89 20.90 -0.56 -8.49
N MET A 90 21.72 0.45 -8.21
CA MET A 90 23.14 0.52 -8.55
C MET A 90 24.02 0.97 -7.37
N GLY A 91 23.50 1.84 -6.50
CA GLY A 91 24.19 2.39 -5.34
C GLY A 91 25.09 3.59 -5.65
N TRP A 92 25.93 3.93 -4.69
CA TRP A 92 26.97 4.95 -4.81
C TRP A 92 28.22 4.38 -5.46
N TRP A 93 28.69 5.02 -6.54
CA TRP A 93 29.98 4.73 -7.16
C TRP A 93 30.91 5.94 -7.02
N GLY A 94 32.11 5.71 -6.47
CA GLY A 94 33.15 6.73 -6.37
C GLY A 94 33.82 7.02 -7.71
N SER A 95 34.52 8.15 -7.82
CA SER A 95 35.26 8.56 -9.03
C SER A 95 36.73 8.15 -9.00
N THR A 96 37.30 7.96 -7.82
CA THR A 96 38.70 7.64 -7.59
C THR A 96 38.93 6.15 -7.77
N PHE A 97 39.98 5.78 -8.51
CA PHE A 97 40.40 4.39 -8.65
C PHE A 97 41.38 4.01 -7.55
N ALA A 98 41.17 2.83 -6.97
CA ALA A 98 42.06 2.25 -5.98
C ALA A 98 43.44 2.00 -6.60
N GLY A 99 44.49 2.44 -5.92
CA GLY A 99 45.88 2.23 -6.32
C GLY A 99 46.37 0.81 -6.02
N THR A 100 47.69 0.66 -5.93
CA THR A 100 48.34 -0.63 -5.70
C THR A 100 47.80 -1.34 -4.45
N ASN A 101 47.50 -2.64 -4.57
CA ASN A 101 46.85 -3.44 -3.53
C ASN A 101 45.48 -2.91 -3.07
N GLY A 102 44.83 -2.08 -3.88
CA GLY A 102 43.50 -1.54 -3.59
C GLY A 102 43.47 -0.30 -2.69
N TYR A 103 44.61 0.31 -2.35
CA TYR A 103 44.62 1.47 -1.45
C TYR A 103 44.17 2.77 -2.13
N PHE A 104 43.32 3.54 -1.45
CA PHE A 104 43.01 4.92 -1.83
C PHE A 104 44.03 5.89 -1.23
N SER A 105 44.18 7.06 -1.86
CA SER A 105 44.94 8.19 -1.32
C SER A 105 44.00 9.26 -0.79
N GLU A 106 44.47 10.12 0.11
CA GLU A 106 43.67 11.24 0.60
C GLU A 106 43.40 12.28 -0.51
N PRO A 107 42.18 12.86 -0.57
CA PRO A 107 41.01 12.56 0.27
C PRO A 107 40.39 11.20 -0.07
N TYR A 108 40.12 10.39 0.96
CA TYR A 108 39.53 9.05 0.79
C TYR A 108 38.08 9.16 0.25
N PRO A 109 37.60 8.18 -0.53
CA PRO A 109 36.18 8.05 -0.85
C PRO A 109 35.35 8.02 0.44
N THR A 110 34.46 9.00 0.59
CA THR A 110 33.65 9.18 1.80
C THR A 110 32.18 9.36 1.46
N LEU A 111 31.33 8.63 2.18
CA LEU A 111 29.87 8.67 2.09
C LEU A 111 29.30 9.01 3.46
N ALA A 112 28.48 10.04 3.56
CA ALA A 112 27.81 10.47 4.77
C ALA A 112 26.29 10.41 4.60
N ILE A 113 25.60 9.97 5.65
CA ILE A 113 24.15 10.00 5.73
C ILE A 113 23.76 10.78 6.97
N THR A 114 22.99 11.85 6.79
CA THR A 114 22.39 12.63 7.89
C THR A 114 20.92 12.29 8.03
N PHE A 115 20.41 12.28 9.26
CA PHE A 115 19.05 11.90 9.58
C PHE A 115 18.61 12.52 10.92
N LEU A 116 17.31 12.46 11.23
CA LEU A 116 16.82 12.86 12.55
C LEU A 116 17.47 12.03 13.67
N PRO A 117 17.75 12.64 14.85
CA PRO A 117 18.41 11.97 15.96
C PRO A 117 17.79 10.58 16.27
N ARG A 118 18.62 9.54 16.25
CA ARG A 118 18.22 8.16 16.57
C ARG A 118 19.35 7.35 17.19
N PRO A 119 19.04 6.27 17.92
CA PRO A 119 20.03 5.29 18.32
C PRO A 119 20.52 4.45 17.12
N ILE A 120 21.81 4.10 17.14
CA ILE A 120 22.43 3.14 16.24
C ILE A 120 22.83 1.91 17.06
N VAL A 121 22.29 0.76 16.68
CA VAL A 121 22.52 -0.54 17.33
C VAL A 121 23.30 -1.51 16.45
N LYS A 122 23.40 -1.19 15.16
CA LYS A 122 24.06 -2.01 14.13
C LYS A 122 24.73 -1.09 13.13
N LEU A 123 25.87 -1.53 12.61
CA LEU A 123 26.58 -0.91 11.50
C LEU A 123 26.59 -1.88 10.33
N GLN A 124 26.59 -1.35 9.10
CA GLN A 124 26.78 -2.16 7.90
C GLN A 124 27.52 -1.39 6.82
N ALA A 125 28.14 -2.11 5.89
CA ALA A 125 28.66 -1.58 4.64
C ALA A 125 28.59 -2.71 3.58
N VAL A 126 27.81 -2.49 2.52
CA VAL A 126 27.55 -3.50 1.49
C VAL A 126 28.16 -3.06 0.16
N GLY A 127 29.04 -3.90 -0.38
CA GLY A 127 29.66 -3.74 -1.70
C GLY A 127 28.80 -4.24 -2.87
N ASP A 128 29.42 -4.43 -4.03
CA ASP A 128 28.75 -4.89 -5.25
C ASP A 128 28.88 -6.43 -5.39
N SER A 129 27.77 -7.14 -5.18
CA SER A 129 27.69 -8.59 -5.26
C SER A 129 27.86 -9.14 -6.68
N GLN A 130 27.39 -8.44 -7.72
CA GLN A 130 27.47 -8.89 -9.10
C GLN A 130 28.89 -8.74 -9.67
N ARG A 131 29.66 -7.79 -9.13
CA ARG A 131 31.06 -7.57 -9.47
C ARG A 131 32.03 -8.21 -8.49
N GLN A 132 31.52 -8.78 -7.40
CA GLN A 132 32.29 -9.37 -6.31
C GLN A 132 33.31 -8.37 -5.75
N GLU A 133 32.85 -7.15 -5.43
CA GLU A 133 33.70 -6.06 -4.93
C GLU A 133 33.22 -5.57 -3.57
N TRP A 134 34.14 -5.23 -2.67
CA TRP A 134 33.82 -4.80 -1.30
C TRP A 134 34.88 -3.87 -0.68
N PRO A 135 34.50 -3.09 0.36
CA PRO A 135 35.45 -2.30 1.14
C PRO A 135 36.26 -3.22 2.05
N VAL A 136 37.59 -3.08 2.04
CA VAL A 136 38.51 -3.94 2.81
C VAL A 136 38.96 -3.26 4.10
N ASP A 137 39.43 -2.01 3.98
CA ASP A 137 39.77 -1.19 5.14
C ASP A 137 38.93 0.08 5.09
N PHE A 138 38.19 0.35 6.15
CA PHE A 138 37.29 1.50 6.22
C PHE A 138 36.98 1.86 7.67
N ASP A 139 36.62 3.12 7.88
CA ASP A 139 36.13 3.61 9.16
C ASP A 139 34.65 3.95 9.04
N ILE A 140 33.87 3.69 10.10
CA ILE A 140 32.51 4.18 10.26
C ILE A 140 32.45 5.12 11.45
N ASN A 141 32.14 6.38 11.18
CA ASN A 141 32.06 7.45 12.17
C ASN A 141 30.59 7.80 12.46
N LEU A 142 30.21 7.87 13.74
CA LEU A 142 28.88 8.33 14.18
C LEU A 142 29.01 9.68 14.86
N TYR A 143 28.13 10.62 14.50
CA TYR A 143 28.10 11.96 15.07
C TYR A 143 26.75 12.26 15.73
N SER A 144 26.80 13.02 16.83
CA SER A 144 25.65 13.68 17.43
C SER A 144 25.81 15.19 17.27
N GLY A 145 25.01 15.79 16.40
CA GLY A 145 25.29 17.12 15.85
C GLY A 145 26.65 17.13 15.13
N GLU A 146 27.54 18.03 15.51
CA GLU A 146 28.91 18.16 14.98
C GLU A 146 29.93 17.29 15.74
N ASN A 147 29.54 16.65 16.84
CA ASN A 147 30.46 15.90 17.69
C ASN A 147 30.57 14.46 17.24
N LEU A 148 31.79 13.99 16.96
CA LEU A 148 32.08 12.56 16.76
C LEU A 148 31.91 11.81 18.09
N VAL A 149 30.95 10.89 18.14
CA VAL A 149 30.60 10.12 19.36
C VAL A 149 31.10 8.69 19.32
N TYR A 150 31.35 8.13 18.13
CA TYR A 150 31.84 6.75 17.97
C TYR A 150 32.58 6.58 16.65
N THR A 151 33.61 5.72 16.64
CA THR A 151 34.32 5.30 15.43
C THR A 151 34.54 3.79 15.48
N GLU A 152 34.07 3.09 14.46
CA GLU A 152 34.45 1.70 14.18
C GLU A 152 35.56 1.70 13.14
N VAL A 153 36.66 1.00 13.41
CA VAL A 153 37.77 0.82 12.45
C VAL A 153 37.78 -0.64 11.99
N VAL A 154 37.49 -0.85 10.71
CA VAL A 154 37.48 -2.19 10.09
C VAL A 154 38.72 -2.35 9.23
N THR A 155 39.43 -3.47 9.41
CA THR A 155 40.62 -3.81 8.63
C THR A 155 40.54 -5.25 8.13
N ASN A 156 41.09 -5.49 6.93
CA ASN A 156 41.12 -6.80 6.28
C ASN A 156 39.73 -7.46 6.14
N ASN A 157 38.69 -6.67 5.87
CA ASN A 157 37.37 -7.23 5.58
C ASN A 157 37.41 -8.04 4.26
N ASP A 158 36.87 -9.25 4.31
CA ASP A 158 36.74 -10.17 3.19
C ASP A 158 35.28 -10.41 2.76
N LYS A 159 34.33 -9.68 3.36
CA LYS A 159 32.90 -9.83 3.11
C LYS A 159 32.37 -8.72 2.21
N ILE A 160 31.53 -9.11 1.24
CA ILE A 160 30.77 -8.15 0.41
C ILE A 160 29.76 -7.37 1.24
N ALA A 161 28.98 -8.07 2.07
CA ALA A 161 28.09 -7.46 3.04
C ALA A 161 28.72 -7.58 4.43
N TRP A 162 29.37 -6.51 4.90
CA TRP A 162 29.88 -6.43 6.26
C TRP A 162 28.81 -5.86 7.19
N GLU A 163 28.66 -6.46 8.38
CA GLU A 163 27.73 -6.02 9.40
C GLU A 163 28.33 -6.24 10.79
N LYS A 164 28.01 -5.35 11.74
CA LYS A 164 28.39 -5.47 13.16
C LYS A 164 27.28 -4.95 14.07
N SER A 165 26.82 -5.76 15.00
CA SER A 165 25.96 -5.31 16.09
C SER A 165 26.81 -4.62 17.17
N LEU A 166 26.31 -3.53 17.72
CA LEU A 166 26.93 -2.82 18.83
C LEU A 166 26.41 -3.39 20.14
N ASP A 167 27.31 -3.65 21.09
CA ASP A 167 26.93 -4.16 22.42
C ASP A 167 26.08 -3.14 23.19
N ASP A 168 26.44 -1.85 23.05
CA ASP A 168 25.70 -0.72 23.59
C ASP A 168 25.20 0.18 22.45
N PRO A 169 23.91 0.59 22.43
CA PRO A 169 23.41 1.56 21.46
C PRO A 169 24.14 2.90 21.54
N VAL A 170 24.57 3.43 20.41
CA VAL A 170 25.07 4.82 20.34
C VAL A 170 23.86 5.72 20.07
N THR A 171 23.48 6.52 21.06
CA THR A 171 22.23 7.28 21.06
C THR A 171 22.39 8.70 20.50
N GLU A 172 21.26 9.32 20.11
CA GLU A 172 21.22 10.69 19.58
C GLU A 172 22.13 10.94 18.36
N VAL A 173 22.37 9.90 17.54
CA VAL A 173 23.16 10.02 16.31
C VAL A 173 22.36 10.75 15.25
N THR A 174 22.97 11.74 14.62
CA THR A 174 22.39 12.56 13.54
C THR A 174 23.11 12.40 12.21
N LYS A 175 24.33 11.83 12.22
CA LYS A 175 25.11 11.56 11.01
C LYS A 175 25.93 10.26 11.18
N ILE A 176 25.95 9.43 10.15
CA ILE A 176 26.88 8.30 9.99
C ILE A 176 27.74 8.54 8.75
N GLU A 177 29.03 8.25 8.83
CA GLU A 177 30.00 8.50 7.75
C GLU A 177 30.89 7.27 7.53
N LEU A 178 30.95 6.80 6.29
CA LEU A 178 31.83 5.74 5.81
C LEU A 178 33.05 6.38 5.15
N VAL A 179 34.25 6.05 5.61
CA VAL A 179 35.51 6.48 5.01
C VAL A 179 36.27 5.26 4.49
N ILE A 180 36.40 5.10 3.17
CA ILE A 180 36.98 3.90 2.56
C ILE A 180 38.47 4.11 2.26
N LYS A 181 39.33 3.32 2.89
CA LYS A 181 40.79 3.42 2.76
C LYS A 181 41.38 2.38 1.81
N ARG A 182 40.78 1.20 1.74
CA ARG A 182 41.20 0.13 0.81
C ARG A 182 40.00 -0.58 0.20
N TRP A 183 40.06 -0.81 -1.10
CA TRP A 183 39.10 -1.59 -1.87
C TRP A 183 39.61 -3.00 -2.16
N SER A 184 38.68 -3.94 -2.39
CA SER A 184 38.98 -5.34 -2.72
C SER A 184 39.83 -5.54 -3.97
N HIS A 185 39.76 -4.61 -4.92
CA HIS A 185 40.39 -4.73 -6.24
C HIS A 185 41.17 -3.47 -6.61
N GLU A 186 42.43 -3.66 -7.00
CA GLU A 186 43.27 -2.61 -7.59
C GLU A 186 42.69 -2.11 -8.92
N GLY A 187 42.80 -0.81 -9.18
CA GLY A 187 42.31 -0.15 -10.39
C GLY A 187 40.79 0.05 -10.43
N ARG A 188 40.04 -0.29 -9.37
CA ARG A 188 38.58 -0.13 -9.31
C ARG A 188 38.17 0.95 -8.33
N CYS A 189 37.04 1.61 -8.58
CA CYS A 189 36.45 2.59 -7.67
C CYS A 189 35.54 1.92 -6.63
N ALA A 190 35.30 2.64 -5.53
CA ALA A 190 34.35 2.22 -4.49
C ALA A 190 32.93 2.09 -5.04
N LYS A 191 32.22 1.04 -4.64
CA LYS A 191 30.83 0.75 -5.03
C LYS A 191 30.07 0.29 -3.80
N ILE A 192 29.23 1.16 -3.24
CA ILE A 192 28.44 0.86 -2.05
C ILE A 192 26.98 0.77 -2.44
N LEU A 193 26.37 -0.37 -2.15
CA LEU A 193 24.96 -0.64 -2.42
C LEU A 193 24.07 -0.23 -1.25
N GLU A 194 24.53 -0.48 -0.03
CA GLU A 194 23.75 -0.19 1.18
C GLU A 194 24.70 0.14 2.34
N PHE A 195 24.35 1.18 3.11
CA PHE A 195 25.13 1.67 4.25
C PHE A 195 24.25 2.02 5.47
N PHE A 196 22.95 2.24 5.27
CA PHE A 196 22.06 2.69 6.34
C PHE A 196 21.35 1.53 7.05
N THR A 197 21.43 1.46 8.37
CA THR A 197 20.68 0.42 9.10
C THR A 197 19.27 0.89 9.45
N SER A 198 18.27 0.07 9.11
CA SER A 198 16.92 0.18 9.68
C SER A 198 16.91 -0.36 11.13
N VAL A 199 16.08 0.23 11.99
CA VAL A 199 15.84 -0.32 13.33
C VAL A 199 14.59 -1.16 13.23
N GLN A 200 14.76 -2.47 13.31
CA GLN A 200 13.69 -3.46 13.26
C GLN A 200 13.83 -4.37 14.48
N GLU A 201 12.73 -4.61 15.19
CA GLU A 201 12.71 -5.61 16.26
C GLU A 201 11.58 -6.63 16.02
N THR A 202 11.88 -7.88 16.36
CA THR A 202 10.92 -8.99 16.34
C THR A 202 10.63 -9.43 17.78
N TYR A 203 9.35 -9.63 18.06
CA TYR A 203 8.79 -9.99 19.35
C TYR A 203 8.10 -11.34 19.22
N GLU A 204 8.35 -12.25 20.16
CA GLU A 204 7.77 -13.59 20.20
C GLU A 204 7.56 -14.04 21.66
N GLY A 205 6.71 -15.05 21.88
CA GLY A 205 6.55 -15.65 23.20
C GLY A 205 6.07 -14.64 24.26
N GLU A 206 6.81 -14.55 25.38
CA GLU A 206 6.47 -13.71 26.54
C GLU A 206 6.61 -12.20 26.28
N ASP A 207 7.24 -11.81 25.17
CA ASP A 207 7.28 -10.42 24.73
C ASP A 207 5.90 -9.91 24.29
N ILE A 208 4.99 -10.80 23.88
CA ILE A 208 3.69 -10.44 23.34
C ILE A 208 2.61 -10.63 24.42
N ILE A 209 1.92 -9.54 24.76
CA ILE A 209 0.75 -9.58 25.64
C ILE A 209 -0.51 -9.88 24.82
N SER A 210 -0.69 -9.17 23.70
CA SER A 210 -1.83 -9.44 22.80
C SER A 210 -1.61 -8.99 21.36
N ILE A 211 -2.31 -9.66 20.44
CA ILE A 211 -2.50 -9.24 19.05
C ILE A 211 -3.99 -9.26 18.75
N ASN A 212 -4.55 -8.10 18.40
CA ASN A 212 -5.94 -7.95 17.98
C ASN A 212 -5.95 -7.51 16.51
N LEU A 213 -6.51 -8.33 15.64
CA LEU A 213 -6.65 -8.05 14.21
C LEU A 213 -8.13 -7.85 13.89
N LEU A 214 -8.44 -6.82 13.12
CA LEU A 214 -9.72 -6.63 12.47
C LEU A 214 -9.51 -6.49 10.96
N GLU A 215 -10.03 -7.45 10.21
CA GLU A 215 -10.11 -7.43 8.75
C GLU A 215 -11.56 -7.32 8.32
N GLU A 216 -11.88 -6.38 7.44
CA GLU A 216 -13.24 -6.24 6.92
C GLU A 216 -13.25 -5.57 5.55
N LYS A 217 -14.28 -5.89 4.76
CA LYS A 217 -14.52 -5.29 3.44
C LYS A 217 -15.71 -4.35 3.41
N GLU A 218 -16.64 -4.51 4.34
CA GLU A 218 -17.93 -3.86 4.31
C GLU A 218 -18.21 -3.20 5.65
N THR A 219 -18.24 -1.86 5.64
CA THR A 219 -18.51 -1.05 6.84
C THR A 219 -19.58 -0.02 6.54
N GLY A 220 -20.52 0.22 7.47
CA GLY A 220 -21.53 1.27 7.33
C GLY A 220 -22.96 0.78 7.39
N VAL A 221 -23.90 1.70 7.23
CA VAL A 221 -25.35 1.43 7.28
C VAL A 221 -25.91 1.42 5.86
N GLY A 222 -26.77 0.44 5.54
CA GLY A 222 -27.39 0.29 4.22
C GLY A 222 -26.69 -0.72 3.31
N LEU A 223 -26.91 -0.61 1.99
CA LEU A 223 -26.28 -1.51 1.02
C LEU A 223 -24.77 -1.22 0.93
N PRO A 224 -23.90 -2.24 1.03
CA PRO A 224 -22.45 -2.07 1.01
C PRO A 224 -21.92 -1.85 -0.40
N VAL A 225 -22.28 -0.71 -1.00
CA VAL A 225 -21.91 -0.36 -2.37
C VAL A 225 -20.70 0.57 -2.36
N GLY A 226 -19.59 0.09 -2.93
CA GLY A 226 -18.35 0.85 -2.99
C GLY A 226 -17.74 1.14 -1.62
N HIS A 227 -18.15 0.48 -0.54
CA HIS A 227 -17.56 0.67 0.78
C HIS A 227 -16.10 0.21 0.77
N ILE A 228 -15.23 1.00 1.40
CA ILE A 228 -13.81 0.69 1.57
C ILE A 228 -13.45 0.94 3.03
N SER A 229 -13.02 -0.11 3.70
CA SER A 229 -12.49 -0.11 5.07
C SER A 229 -10.98 -0.27 5.07
N SER A 230 -10.36 0.10 6.18
CA SER A 230 -8.95 -0.16 6.44
C SER A 230 -8.86 -1.17 7.55
N ASN A 231 -8.17 -2.29 7.32
CA ASN A 231 -7.91 -3.28 8.34
C ASN A 231 -7.11 -2.64 9.48
N GLU A 232 -7.36 -3.12 10.70
CA GLU A 232 -6.77 -2.62 11.93
C GLU A 232 -6.01 -3.74 12.65
N ILE A 233 -4.85 -3.39 13.18
CA ILE A 233 -4.16 -4.23 14.15
C ILE A 233 -3.90 -3.42 15.41
N THR A 234 -4.07 -4.04 16.58
CA THR A 234 -3.60 -3.51 17.85
C THR A 234 -2.70 -4.54 18.49
N VAL A 235 -1.47 -4.14 18.79
CA VAL A 235 -0.49 -5.01 19.45
C VAL A 235 -0.13 -4.44 20.81
N LYS A 236 -0.05 -5.33 21.80
CA LYS A 236 0.41 -5.01 23.15
C LYS A 236 1.62 -5.87 23.47
N ILE A 237 2.72 -5.22 23.82
CA ILE A 237 4.04 -5.82 24.01
C ILE A 237 4.47 -5.59 25.45
N ASN A 238 5.13 -6.59 26.03
CA ASN A 238 5.72 -6.52 27.36
C ASN A 238 6.80 -5.41 27.42
N ASN A 239 6.74 -4.58 28.46
CA ASN A 239 7.68 -3.49 28.70
C ASN A 239 8.30 -3.56 30.12
N GLU A 240 8.48 -4.75 30.68
CA GLU A 240 9.16 -4.94 31.98
C GLU A 240 10.57 -4.32 32.01
N THR A 241 11.28 -4.34 30.88
CA THR A 241 12.61 -3.73 30.72
C THR A 241 12.59 -2.21 30.59
N ARG A 242 11.40 -1.59 30.55
CA ARG A 242 11.20 -0.14 30.34
C ARG A 242 11.81 0.37 29.03
N LYS A 243 11.94 -0.48 28.01
CA LYS A 243 12.51 -0.09 26.71
C LYS A 243 11.63 0.88 25.94
N PHE A 244 10.32 0.86 26.13
CA PHE A 244 9.39 1.75 25.45
C PHE A 244 9.11 3.05 26.20
N ASP A 245 9.68 3.21 27.41
CA ASP A 245 9.48 4.41 28.21
C ASP A 245 10.12 5.61 27.50
N VAL A 246 9.34 6.67 27.31
CA VAL A 246 9.79 7.88 26.60
C VAL A 246 11.01 8.53 27.27
N GLY A 247 11.17 8.36 28.59
CA GLY A 247 12.32 8.84 29.34
C GLY A 247 13.60 7.98 29.21
N ASN A 248 13.51 6.75 28.69
CA ASN A 248 14.65 5.85 28.60
C ASN A 248 15.55 6.18 27.41
N LYS A 249 16.51 7.09 27.64
CA LYS A 249 17.47 7.54 26.63
C LYS A 249 18.43 6.46 26.13
N GLN A 250 18.59 5.35 26.87
CA GLN A 250 19.45 4.23 26.49
C GLN A 250 18.69 3.18 25.65
N SER A 251 17.40 3.39 25.43
CA SER A 251 16.58 2.45 24.67
C SER A 251 17.00 2.39 23.19
N PRO A 252 17.04 1.19 22.58
CA PRO A 252 17.25 1.03 21.14
C PRO A 252 16.09 1.61 20.30
N VAL A 253 14.96 1.95 20.92
CA VAL A 253 13.80 2.60 20.29
C VAL A 253 13.55 4.01 20.83
N TYR A 254 14.53 4.60 21.52
CA TYR A 254 14.43 5.98 22.03
C TYR A 254 14.11 6.97 20.90
N GLN A 255 13.06 7.78 21.10
CA GLN A 255 12.50 8.71 20.11
C GLN A 255 11.97 8.08 18.81
N LEU A 256 11.88 6.74 18.71
CA LEU A 256 11.42 6.06 17.49
C LEU A 256 9.95 5.59 17.53
N LEU A 257 9.28 5.73 18.68
CA LEU A 257 7.85 5.49 18.85
C LEU A 257 7.01 6.58 18.16
N LYS A 258 6.98 6.53 16.83
CA LYS A 258 6.27 7.48 15.98
C LYS A 258 5.12 6.81 15.23
N PRO A 259 4.16 7.58 14.69
CA PRO A 259 3.26 7.10 13.65
C PRO A 259 4.06 6.68 12.40
N ASN A 260 3.40 5.96 11.49
CA ASN A 260 3.96 5.50 10.21
C ASN A 260 5.14 4.52 10.37
N ARG A 261 5.10 3.64 11.38
CA ARG A 261 6.04 2.52 11.56
C ARG A 261 5.43 1.23 11.09
N ARG A 262 6.15 0.49 10.24
CA ARG A 262 5.61 -0.73 9.63
C ARG A 262 5.50 -1.82 10.69
N ILE A 263 4.32 -2.41 10.82
CA ILE A 263 4.01 -3.50 11.72
C ILE A 263 3.60 -4.69 10.87
N ARG A 264 4.23 -5.84 11.11
CA ARG A 264 3.84 -7.13 10.56
C ARG A 264 3.60 -8.09 11.72
N ALA A 265 2.53 -8.85 11.65
CA ALA A 265 2.20 -9.84 12.67
C ALA A 265 1.90 -11.19 12.03
N TRP A 266 2.15 -12.25 12.78
CA TRP A 266 1.86 -13.62 12.39
C TRP A 266 1.28 -14.38 13.57
N LEU A 267 0.41 -15.35 13.25
CA LEU A 267 0.01 -16.41 14.16
C LEU A 267 0.44 -17.74 13.57
N GLY A 268 0.95 -18.64 14.40
CA GLY A 268 1.53 -19.88 13.93
C GLY A 268 1.34 -21.05 14.88
N VAL A 269 1.69 -22.23 14.39
CA VAL A 269 1.77 -23.46 15.17
C VAL A 269 3.17 -24.08 15.02
N LYS A 270 3.48 -25.01 15.92
CA LYS A 270 4.79 -25.66 15.97
C LYS A 270 4.72 -27.05 15.33
N HIS A 271 5.69 -27.38 14.49
CA HIS A 271 5.87 -28.69 13.88
C HIS A 271 6.59 -29.68 14.79
N ASP A 272 6.61 -30.97 14.40
CA ASP A 272 7.22 -32.04 15.21
C ASP A 272 8.74 -31.93 15.29
N ASN A 273 9.35 -31.30 14.27
CA ASN A 273 10.77 -30.95 14.20
C ASN A 273 11.09 -29.61 14.89
N ASP A 274 10.17 -29.10 15.70
CA ASP A 274 10.24 -27.80 16.37
C ASP A 274 10.21 -26.56 15.45
N GLU A 275 10.03 -26.70 14.13
CA GLU A 275 9.90 -25.57 13.22
C GLU A 275 8.54 -24.87 13.37
N MET A 276 8.52 -23.55 13.18
CA MET A 276 7.30 -22.75 13.25
C MET A 276 6.70 -22.55 11.86
N GLU A 277 5.43 -22.94 11.67
CA GLU A 277 4.64 -22.56 10.50
C GLU A 277 3.79 -21.34 10.81
N TRP A 278 4.08 -20.24 10.13
CA TRP A 278 3.50 -18.92 10.39
C TRP A 278 2.49 -18.52 9.32
N VAL A 279 1.37 -17.97 9.75
CA VAL A 279 0.37 -17.32 8.89
C VAL A 279 0.43 -15.80 9.11
N PRO A 280 0.68 -15.00 8.07
CA PRO A 280 0.67 -13.55 8.20
C PRO A 280 -0.75 -13.05 8.52
N LEU A 281 -0.80 -11.99 9.31
CA LEU A 281 -2.03 -11.29 9.69
C LEU A 281 -2.21 -9.97 8.94
N GLY A 282 -1.20 -9.50 8.22
CA GLY A 282 -1.27 -8.27 7.45
C GLY A 282 -0.03 -7.39 7.57
N LEU A 283 -0.02 -6.36 6.72
CA LEU A 283 0.95 -5.29 6.70
C LEU A 283 0.28 -3.98 7.14
N PHE A 284 0.76 -3.39 8.23
CA PHE A 284 0.15 -2.21 8.85
C PHE A 284 1.18 -1.11 9.09
N TRP A 285 0.69 0.10 9.32
CA TRP A 285 1.48 1.26 9.74
C TRP A 285 0.93 1.81 11.06
N SER A 286 1.80 2.02 12.03
CA SER A 286 1.44 2.54 13.36
C SER A 286 0.72 3.88 13.27
N VAL A 287 -0.29 4.07 14.12
CA VAL A 287 -1.04 5.33 14.22
C VAL A 287 -0.66 6.04 15.51
N GLU A 288 -0.84 5.38 16.64
CA GLU A 288 -0.59 5.93 17.97
C GLU A 288 0.12 4.90 18.84
N TRP A 289 1.05 5.39 19.67
CA TRP A 289 1.75 4.60 20.68
C TRP A 289 1.30 4.99 22.08
N LYS A 290 1.01 3.99 22.92
CA LYS A 290 0.76 4.14 24.35
C LYS A 290 1.83 3.36 25.11
N ALA A 291 2.82 4.06 25.64
CA ALA A 291 3.87 3.51 26.47
C ALA A 291 4.03 4.41 27.71
N ASN A 292 3.09 4.28 28.65
CA ASN A 292 3.11 5.08 29.87
C ASN A 292 3.99 4.42 30.94
N GLU A 293 4.65 5.21 31.79
CA GLU A 293 5.54 4.68 32.84
C GLU A 293 4.78 3.90 33.94
N ALA A 294 3.46 4.10 34.04
CA ALA A 294 2.62 3.42 35.04
C ALA A 294 2.33 1.96 34.67
N GLU A 295 2.38 1.59 33.39
CA GLU A 295 2.14 0.26 32.87
C GLU A 295 3.47 -0.40 32.44
N VAL A 296 3.59 -1.71 32.65
CA VAL A 296 4.69 -2.54 32.12
C VAL A 296 4.32 -3.11 30.75
N SER A 297 3.70 -2.29 29.91
CA SER A 297 3.34 -2.66 28.55
C SER A 297 3.39 -1.46 27.62
N ALA A 298 3.75 -1.70 26.37
CA ALA A 298 3.59 -0.76 25.28
C ALA A 298 2.55 -1.26 24.30
N GLU A 299 1.66 -0.37 23.87
CA GLU A 299 0.59 -0.66 22.91
C GLU A 299 0.74 0.26 21.70
N THR A 300 0.52 -0.29 20.51
CA THR A 300 0.34 0.52 19.30
C THR A 300 -0.82 -0.03 18.48
N SER A 301 -1.59 0.87 17.91
CA SER A 301 -2.54 0.54 16.84
C SER A 301 -1.89 0.77 15.48
N GLY A 302 -2.34 0.03 14.48
CA GLY A 302 -1.90 0.13 13.10
C GLY A 302 -3.09 0.06 12.13
N ARG A 303 -2.89 0.62 10.94
CA ARG A 303 -3.84 0.55 9.83
C ARG A 303 -3.13 0.11 8.56
N ASP A 304 -3.85 -0.57 7.68
CA ASP A 304 -3.32 -1.02 6.41
C ASP A 304 -3.07 0.12 5.41
N ARG A 305 -2.66 -0.25 4.19
CA ARG A 305 -2.30 0.70 3.12
C ARG A 305 -3.47 1.57 2.67
N LEU A 306 -4.72 1.14 2.85
CA LEU A 306 -5.88 1.95 2.47
C LEU A 306 -5.99 3.21 3.35
N GLU A 307 -5.47 3.18 4.58
CA GLU A 307 -5.40 4.38 5.41
C GLU A 307 -4.39 5.40 4.88
N LEU A 308 -3.31 4.95 4.25
CA LEU A 308 -2.36 5.85 3.57
C LEU A 308 -3.00 6.49 2.35
N LEU A 309 -3.77 5.73 1.56
CA LEU A 309 -4.54 6.27 0.43
C LEU A 309 -5.66 7.24 0.85
N ARG A 310 -6.15 7.14 2.10
CA ARG A 310 -7.08 8.12 2.69
C ARG A 310 -6.36 9.44 3.01
N LYS A 311 -5.12 9.37 3.48
CA LYS A 311 -4.34 10.56 3.87
C LYS A 311 -3.74 11.31 2.67
N ASN A 312 -3.49 10.64 1.55
CA ASN A 312 -2.93 11.25 0.35
C ASN A 312 -4.00 11.76 -0.64
N LYS A 313 -3.75 12.90 -1.28
CA LYS A 313 -4.65 13.55 -2.24
C LYS A 313 -4.33 13.19 -3.68
N TYR A 314 -5.36 12.86 -4.45
CA TYR A 314 -5.34 12.73 -5.90
C TYR A 314 -5.75 14.05 -6.53
N SER A 315 -4.78 14.86 -6.95
CA SER A 315 -4.97 16.19 -7.53
C SER A 315 -4.52 16.29 -8.99
N THR A 316 -3.84 15.28 -9.52
CA THR A 316 -3.26 15.27 -10.88
C THR A 316 -4.23 14.80 -11.96
N SER A 317 -5.47 14.48 -11.59
CA SER A 317 -6.46 13.92 -12.53
C SER A 317 -6.69 14.84 -13.73
N THR A 318 -6.51 14.27 -14.92
CA THR A 318 -6.92 14.87 -16.19
C THR A 318 -8.22 14.23 -16.68
N VAL A 319 -8.93 14.91 -17.59
CA VAL A 319 -10.06 14.28 -18.30
C VAL A 319 -9.50 13.23 -19.27
N GLN A 320 -9.98 12.00 -19.16
CA GLN A 320 -9.59 10.90 -20.03
C GLN A 320 -10.78 10.39 -20.83
N GLN A 321 -10.57 10.14 -22.12
CA GLN A 321 -11.63 9.71 -23.03
C GLN A 321 -11.60 8.20 -23.27
N ASN A 322 -12.76 7.55 -23.21
CA ASN A 322 -12.96 6.13 -23.48
C ASN A 322 -11.98 5.23 -22.70
N LYS A 323 -11.79 5.53 -21.41
CA LYS A 323 -10.92 4.77 -20.52
C LYS A 323 -11.71 3.77 -19.71
N SER A 324 -11.13 2.59 -19.49
CA SER A 324 -11.76 1.58 -18.66
C SER A 324 -11.60 1.90 -17.17
N LEU A 325 -12.47 1.36 -16.33
CA LEU A 325 -12.30 1.44 -14.88
C LEU A 325 -10.96 0.82 -14.42
N TYR A 326 -10.42 -0.15 -15.16
CA TYR A 326 -9.10 -0.71 -14.92
C TYR A 326 -8.00 0.35 -15.07
N ASP A 327 -7.99 1.03 -16.22
CA ASP A 327 -6.98 2.07 -16.51
C ASP A 327 -7.06 3.21 -15.48
N LEU A 328 -8.29 3.59 -15.09
CA LEU A 328 -8.50 4.64 -14.11
C LEU A 328 -8.02 4.25 -12.72
N ALA A 329 -8.27 3.01 -12.30
CA ALA A 329 -7.79 2.48 -11.03
C ALA A 329 -6.26 2.42 -10.98
N GLU A 330 -5.63 1.95 -12.05
CA GLU A 330 -4.18 1.91 -12.17
C GLU A 330 -3.57 3.31 -12.08
N ASN A 331 -4.12 4.30 -12.81
CA ASN A 331 -3.65 5.69 -12.73
C ASN A 331 -3.71 6.25 -11.30
N ILE A 332 -4.80 5.98 -10.56
CA ILE A 332 -4.95 6.43 -9.17
C ILE A 332 -3.87 5.78 -8.28
N LEU A 333 -3.61 4.49 -8.44
CA LEU A 333 -2.64 3.77 -7.63
C LEU A 333 -1.20 4.20 -7.94
N GLN A 334 -0.88 4.43 -9.21
CA GLN A 334 0.43 4.93 -9.64
C GLN A 334 0.68 6.37 -9.18
N ASP A 335 -0.33 7.24 -9.25
CA ASP A 335 -0.25 8.61 -8.70
C ASP A 335 -0.01 8.60 -7.19
N ALA A 336 -0.61 7.65 -6.47
CA ALA A 336 -0.36 7.43 -5.05
C ALA A 336 1.06 6.89 -4.75
N GLY A 337 1.88 6.62 -5.76
CA GLY A 337 3.25 6.13 -5.64
C GLY A 337 3.36 4.61 -5.41
N LEU A 338 2.31 3.84 -5.70
CA LEU A 338 2.35 2.38 -5.55
C LEU A 338 2.98 1.71 -6.77
N THR A 339 3.80 0.69 -6.51
CA THR A 339 4.39 -0.15 -7.55
C THR A 339 3.42 -1.26 -7.98
N ALA A 340 3.65 -1.86 -9.15
CA ALA A 340 2.80 -2.95 -9.68
C ALA A 340 2.68 -4.17 -8.75
N GLU A 341 3.65 -4.40 -7.86
CA GLU A 341 3.60 -5.47 -6.84
C GLU A 341 2.70 -5.15 -5.65
N GLN A 342 2.31 -3.88 -5.47
CA GLN A 342 1.54 -3.40 -4.32
C GLN A 342 0.03 -3.27 -4.60
N TYR A 343 -0.40 -3.59 -5.81
CA TYR A 343 -1.81 -3.63 -6.18
C TYR A 343 -2.11 -4.75 -7.16
N TRP A 344 -3.37 -5.19 -7.18
CA TRP A 344 -3.90 -6.10 -8.18
C TRP A 344 -5.30 -5.64 -8.56
N ILE A 345 -5.57 -5.59 -9.86
CA ILE A 345 -6.83 -5.13 -10.44
C ILE A 345 -7.38 -6.26 -11.29
N ASP A 346 -8.64 -6.60 -11.08
CA ASP A 346 -9.35 -7.60 -11.87
C ASP A 346 -9.53 -7.14 -13.32
N ASP A 347 -9.20 -8.02 -14.27
CA ASP A 347 -9.34 -7.77 -15.71
C ASP A 347 -10.81 -7.52 -16.12
N GLU A 348 -11.80 -7.96 -15.34
CA GLU A 348 -13.22 -7.64 -15.59
C GLU A 348 -13.45 -6.12 -15.71
N LEU A 349 -12.68 -5.30 -14.97
CA LEU A 349 -12.81 -3.85 -14.99
C LEU A 349 -12.51 -3.21 -16.36
N LYS A 350 -11.80 -3.92 -17.25
CA LYS A 350 -11.54 -3.48 -18.64
C LYS A 350 -12.82 -3.37 -19.47
N ASN A 351 -13.87 -4.09 -19.10
CA ASN A 351 -15.15 -4.09 -19.80
C ASN A 351 -16.00 -2.83 -19.52
N PHE A 352 -15.63 -2.03 -18.51
CA PHE A 352 -16.36 -0.83 -18.10
C PHE A 352 -15.69 0.42 -18.67
N VAL A 353 -15.99 0.75 -19.93
CA VAL A 353 -15.43 1.91 -20.62
C VAL A 353 -16.25 3.17 -20.33
N ILE A 354 -15.59 4.20 -19.81
CA ILE A 354 -16.20 5.49 -19.48
C ILE A 354 -15.90 6.50 -20.60
N PRO A 355 -16.93 7.11 -21.22
CA PRO A 355 -16.73 8.07 -22.31
C PRO A 355 -15.83 9.25 -21.93
N TYR A 356 -16.08 9.86 -20.76
CA TYR A 356 -15.25 10.94 -20.21
C TYR A 356 -15.05 10.73 -18.71
N ALA A 357 -13.87 10.28 -18.30
CA ALA A 357 -13.55 10.05 -16.89
C ALA A 357 -12.69 11.18 -16.33
N TYR A 358 -13.01 11.64 -15.13
CA TYR A 358 -12.20 12.58 -14.37
C TYR A 358 -12.51 12.46 -12.88
N PHE A 359 -11.63 13.00 -12.06
CA PHE A 359 -11.82 13.11 -10.62
C PHE A 359 -11.52 14.55 -10.19
N ASN A 360 -12.37 15.08 -9.31
CA ASN A 360 -12.03 16.31 -8.59
C ASN A 360 -10.88 16.02 -7.61
N GLU A 361 -10.23 17.08 -7.13
CA GLU A 361 -9.28 16.97 -6.02
C GLU A 361 -9.95 16.26 -4.83
N GLN A 362 -9.46 15.07 -4.49
CA GLN A 362 -10.02 14.21 -3.45
C GLN A 362 -8.96 13.25 -2.92
N GLU A 363 -9.32 12.34 -2.02
CA GLU A 363 -8.40 11.30 -1.54
C GLU A 363 -8.29 10.16 -2.57
N HIS A 364 -7.13 9.53 -2.69
CA HIS A 364 -6.97 8.38 -3.59
C HIS A 364 -7.98 7.27 -3.26
N ARG A 365 -8.20 7.02 -1.96
CA ARG A 365 -9.21 6.06 -1.51
C ARG A 365 -10.63 6.41 -1.97
N GLU A 366 -10.99 7.70 -1.97
CA GLU A 366 -12.29 8.17 -2.46
C GLU A 366 -12.43 8.00 -4.00
N ALA A 367 -11.33 8.17 -4.74
CA ALA A 367 -11.31 7.88 -6.17
C ALA A 367 -11.55 6.39 -6.45
N LEU A 368 -10.87 5.50 -5.71
CA LEU A 368 -11.11 4.05 -5.78
C LEU A 368 -12.53 3.67 -5.34
N ARG A 369 -13.08 4.35 -4.33
CA ARG A 369 -14.48 4.18 -3.87
C ARG A 369 -15.46 4.37 -5.02
N LYS A 370 -15.28 5.44 -5.81
CA LYS A 370 -16.12 5.73 -6.97
C LYS A 370 -15.98 4.69 -8.08
N ILE A 371 -14.79 4.14 -8.29
CA ILE A 371 -14.58 3.04 -9.24
C ILE A 371 -15.33 1.79 -8.78
N ALA A 372 -15.15 1.38 -7.52
CA ALA A 372 -15.81 0.23 -6.93
C ALA A 372 -17.33 0.36 -6.96
N GLU A 373 -17.86 1.53 -6.60
CA GLU A 373 -19.28 1.87 -6.68
C GLU A 373 -19.81 1.77 -8.12
N ALA A 374 -19.06 2.27 -9.11
CA ALA A 374 -19.47 2.28 -10.51
C ALA A 374 -19.56 0.89 -11.15
N CYS A 375 -18.73 -0.06 -10.74
CA CYS A 375 -18.83 -1.45 -11.22
C CYS A 375 -19.57 -2.40 -10.27
N LEU A 376 -19.94 -1.96 -9.05
CA LEU A 376 -20.35 -2.83 -7.94
C LEU A 376 -19.25 -3.86 -7.53
N GLY A 377 -18.00 -3.46 -7.69
CA GLY A 377 -16.83 -4.23 -7.29
C GLY A 377 -16.47 -4.04 -5.82
N GLN A 378 -15.32 -4.58 -5.42
CA GLN A 378 -14.80 -4.50 -4.06
C GLN A 378 -13.36 -3.99 -4.06
N VAL A 379 -13.01 -3.21 -3.03
CA VAL A 379 -11.63 -2.75 -2.80
C VAL A 379 -11.27 -3.03 -1.35
N TYR A 380 -10.17 -3.75 -1.15
CA TYR A 380 -9.65 -4.07 0.18
C TYR A 380 -8.13 -4.30 0.13
N CYS A 381 -7.46 -4.32 1.28
CA CYS A 381 -6.06 -4.70 1.37
C CYS A 381 -5.96 -6.16 1.81
N ASP A 382 -5.19 -6.97 1.11
CA ASP A 382 -4.88 -8.33 1.56
C ASP A 382 -3.74 -8.33 2.59
N ARG A 383 -3.40 -9.53 3.07
CA ARG A 383 -2.42 -9.71 4.14
C ARG A 383 -0.97 -9.53 3.72
N GLU A 384 -0.68 -9.50 2.43
CA GLU A 384 0.64 -9.16 1.91
C GLU A 384 0.80 -7.64 1.72
N GLY A 385 -0.26 -6.87 1.99
CA GLY A 385 -0.26 -5.42 1.84
C GLY A 385 -0.55 -4.96 0.41
N VAL A 386 -1.13 -5.84 -0.42
CA VAL A 386 -1.55 -5.58 -1.79
C VAL A 386 -2.98 -5.05 -1.79
N ILE A 387 -3.20 -3.94 -2.50
CA ILE A 387 -4.56 -3.41 -2.71
C ILE A 387 -5.24 -4.23 -3.80
N ARG A 388 -6.32 -4.91 -3.43
CA ARG A 388 -7.12 -5.77 -4.30
C ARG A 388 -8.33 -4.97 -4.80
N ILE A 389 -8.50 -4.89 -6.11
CA ILE A 389 -9.67 -4.30 -6.76
C ILE A 389 -10.36 -5.41 -7.58
N GLU A 390 -11.48 -5.90 -7.06
CA GLU A 390 -12.21 -7.04 -7.60
C GLU A 390 -13.45 -6.57 -8.38
N GLY A 391 -13.72 -7.20 -9.53
CA GLY A 391 -14.92 -6.93 -10.32
C GLY A 391 -16.18 -7.48 -9.66
N PRO A 392 -17.38 -7.05 -10.14
CA PRO A 392 -18.65 -7.51 -9.57
C PRO A 392 -18.90 -9.01 -9.69
N SER A 393 -18.27 -9.70 -10.64
CA SER A 393 -18.46 -11.13 -10.88
C SER A 393 -17.34 -11.98 -10.28
N TYR A 394 -16.36 -11.37 -9.59
CA TYR A 394 -15.17 -12.07 -9.09
C TYR A 394 -15.51 -13.26 -8.17
N MET A 395 -16.41 -13.08 -7.21
CA MET A 395 -16.85 -14.16 -6.32
C MET A 395 -17.62 -15.26 -7.05
N GLU A 396 -18.48 -14.92 -8.00
CA GLU A 396 -19.22 -15.90 -8.81
C GLU A 396 -18.25 -16.75 -9.64
N ASN A 397 -17.25 -16.12 -10.25
CA ASN A 397 -16.20 -16.79 -11.02
C ASN A 397 -15.32 -17.70 -10.15
N LEU A 398 -14.96 -17.24 -8.94
CA LEU A 398 -14.20 -18.04 -7.98
C LEU A 398 -14.98 -19.29 -7.57
N LEU A 399 -16.26 -19.13 -7.23
CA LEU A 399 -17.17 -20.22 -6.87
C LEU A 399 -17.29 -21.26 -7.99
N ALA A 400 -17.48 -20.81 -9.24
CA ALA A 400 -17.57 -21.69 -10.39
C ALA A 400 -16.31 -22.55 -10.61
N GLY A 401 -15.13 -22.01 -10.24
CA GLY A 401 -13.86 -22.73 -10.29
C GLY A 401 -13.62 -23.70 -9.13
N GLU A 402 -14.33 -23.53 -8.01
CA GLU A 402 -14.18 -24.34 -6.79
C GLU A 402 -15.22 -25.46 -6.64
N THR A 403 -16.11 -25.62 -7.61
CA THR A 403 -17.11 -26.68 -7.65
C THR A 403 -16.54 -27.99 -8.16
N GLY A 404 -16.63 -29.05 -7.35
CA GLY A 404 -16.32 -30.43 -7.75
C GLY A 404 -17.59 -31.30 -7.81
N THR A 405 -17.67 -32.20 -8.81
CA THR A 405 -18.73 -33.21 -8.90
C THR A 405 -18.32 -34.46 -8.15
N TYR A 406 -19.09 -34.85 -7.12
CA TYR A 406 -18.87 -36.09 -6.39
C TYR A 406 -19.98 -37.10 -6.73
N PHE A 407 -19.60 -38.35 -6.98
CA PHE A 407 -20.52 -39.48 -7.12
C PHE A 407 -20.65 -40.16 -5.75
N LEU A 408 -21.86 -40.17 -5.18
CA LEU A 408 -22.16 -40.99 -4.01
C LEU A 408 -22.36 -42.45 -4.44
N GLU A 409 -21.63 -43.40 -3.83
CA GLU A 409 -21.89 -44.83 -4.04
C GLU A 409 -23.23 -45.22 -3.41
N GLY A 410 -24.26 -45.39 -4.25
CA GLY A 410 -25.59 -45.88 -3.91
C GLY A 410 -26.38 -46.27 -5.17
N GLU A 411 -27.46 -47.06 -5.02
CA GLU A 411 -28.26 -47.65 -6.13
C GLU A 411 -28.86 -46.63 -7.13
N PHE A 412 -28.79 -45.32 -6.83
CA PHE A 412 -29.08 -44.24 -7.77
C PHE A 412 -28.01 -43.15 -7.62
N PRO A 413 -27.09 -42.96 -8.60
CA PRO A 413 -26.07 -41.93 -8.50
C PRO A 413 -26.73 -40.55 -8.56
N ALA A 414 -26.60 -39.77 -7.49
CA ALA A 414 -26.89 -38.34 -7.50
C ALA A 414 -25.56 -37.59 -7.66
N GLU A 415 -25.48 -36.71 -8.66
CA GLU A 415 -24.40 -35.74 -8.78
C GLU A 415 -24.65 -34.63 -7.75
N ILE A 416 -23.72 -34.46 -6.80
CA ILE A 416 -23.74 -33.30 -5.90
C ILE A 416 -22.54 -32.44 -6.23
N GLN A 417 -22.82 -31.18 -6.57
CA GLN A 417 -21.81 -30.14 -6.65
C GLN A 417 -21.43 -29.72 -5.22
N VAL A 418 -20.15 -29.89 -4.87
CA VAL A 418 -19.62 -29.45 -3.58
C VAL A 418 -18.63 -28.32 -3.82
N ILE A 419 -18.92 -27.18 -3.21
CA ILE A 419 -18.01 -26.03 -3.17
C ILE A 419 -16.92 -26.35 -2.15
N LYS A 420 -15.65 -26.18 -2.53
CA LYS A 420 -14.53 -26.32 -1.60
C LYS A 420 -14.64 -25.26 -0.50
N ALA A 421 -15.02 -25.68 0.71
CA ALA A 421 -15.26 -24.78 1.83
C ALA A 421 -14.59 -25.26 3.12
N TYR A 422 -14.20 -24.33 3.99
CA TYR A 422 -13.70 -24.65 5.33
C TYR A 422 -14.87 -24.97 6.26
N GLY A 423 -14.94 -26.21 6.74
CA GLY A 423 -15.99 -26.66 7.64
C GLY A 423 -15.79 -26.20 9.07
N ILE A 424 -16.78 -25.49 9.61
CA ILE A 424 -16.87 -25.08 11.02
C ILE A 424 -18.04 -25.84 11.65
N GLY A 425 -17.74 -26.75 12.57
CA GLY A 425 -18.73 -27.59 13.26
C GLY A 425 -19.24 -26.98 14.57
N PRO A 426 -20.25 -27.61 15.21
CA PRO A 426 -20.81 -27.16 16.48
C PRO A 426 -19.81 -27.05 17.64
N GLU A 427 -18.77 -27.87 17.62
CA GLU A 427 -17.70 -27.88 18.64
C GLU A 427 -16.66 -26.76 18.43
N ASP A 428 -16.70 -26.07 17.28
CA ASP A 428 -15.72 -25.03 16.94
C ASP A 428 -16.16 -23.64 17.44
N TYR A 429 -17.45 -23.41 17.68
CA TYR A 429 -18.00 -22.10 18.02
C TYR A 429 -18.64 -22.02 19.41
N PHE A 430 -18.52 -20.84 20.03
CA PHE A 430 -19.13 -20.51 21.32
C PHE A 430 -20.53 -19.92 21.14
N ARG A 431 -20.71 -19.14 20.07
CA ARG A 431 -21.99 -18.55 19.69
C ARG A 431 -22.08 -18.49 18.17
N LYS A 432 -23.26 -18.84 17.66
CA LYS A 432 -23.64 -18.69 16.25
C LYS A 432 -24.98 -17.97 16.18
N ASP A 433 -25.07 -16.99 15.30
CA ASP A 433 -26.30 -16.28 14.99
C ASP A 433 -26.44 -16.10 13.47
N ASN A 434 -27.67 -16.14 12.98
CA ASN A 434 -28.00 -15.92 11.56
C ASN A 434 -29.10 -14.84 11.48
N PRO A 435 -28.82 -13.60 11.92
CA PRO A 435 -29.86 -12.59 12.08
C PRO A 435 -30.47 -12.23 10.72
N PRO A 436 -31.81 -12.10 10.61
CA PRO A 436 -32.43 -11.56 9.42
C PRO A 436 -32.06 -10.08 9.29
N LYS A 437 -31.25 -9.70 8.30
CA LYS A 437 -30.91 -8.29 8.06
C LYS A 437 -32.01 -7.62 7.25
N VAL A 438 -32.84 -6.82 7.91
CA VAL A 438 -33.89 -6.00 7.26
C VAL A 438 -33.30 -4.70 6.71
N ASP A 439 -32.32 -4.11 7.39
CA ASP A 439 -31.66 -2.83 7.03
C ASP A 439 -30.77 -2.91 5.76
N GLY A 440 -30.73 -4.07 5.11
CA GLY A 440 -29.97 -4.34 3.88
C GLY A 440 -30.84 -4.86 2.72
N VAL A 441 -32.16 -4.70 2.80
CA VAL A 441 -33.10 -5.14 1.75
C VAL A 441 -33.51 -3.95 0.90
N ALA A 442 -33.42 -4.10 -0.42
CA ALA A 442 -33.84 -3.11 -1.40
C ALA A 442 -34.51 -3.80 -2.59
N ASN A 443 -35.82 -3.59 -2.74
CA ASN A 443 -36.63 -4.18 -3.80
C ASN A 443 -37.11 -3.16 -4.84
N TYR A 444 -36.65 -1.92 -4.72
CA TYR A 444 -36.82 -0.84 -5.70
C TYR A 444 -35.54 -0.01 -5.78
N ILE A 445 -34.81 -0.14 -6.89
CA ILE A 445 -33.51 0.50 -7.11
C ILE A 445 -33.65 1.62 -8.14
N GLU A 446 -33.19 2.83 -7.81
CA GLU A 446 -33.06 3.94 -8.74
C GLU A 446 -31.58 4.23 -9.02
N VAL A 447 -31.20 4.35 -10.29
CA VAL A 447 -29.85 4.73 -10.72
C VAL A 447 -29.95 5.86 -11.74
N GLU A 448 -29.20 6.94 -11.55
CA GLU A 448 -29.20 8.10 -12.46
C GLU A 448 -27.88 8.24 -13.22
N THR A 449 -27.95 8.45 -14.53
CA THR A 449 -26.77 8.64 -15.38
C THR A 449 -26.19 10.06 -15.26
N GLN A 450 -24.89 10.19 -15.54
CA GLN A 450 -24.12 11.43 -15.56
C GLN A 450 -23.37 11.64 -16.90
N PRO A 451 -24.06 11.64 -18.07
CA PRO A 451 -23.36 11.78 -19.34
C PRO A 451 -22.74 13.18 -19.47
N LEU A 452 -21.48 13.22 -19.88
CA LEU A 452 -20.76 14.47 -20.11
C LEU A 452 -20.75 14.83 -21.59
N THR A 453 -21.04 16.09 -21.89
CA THR A 453 -20.87 16.67 -23.22
C THR A 453 -19.90 17.82 -23.20
N VAL A 454 -19.09 17.92 -24.24
CA VAL A 454 -18.13 19.00 -24.46
C VAL A 454 -18.89 20.27 -24.89
N ASP A 455 -18.64 21.37 -24.18
CA ASP A 455 -19.15 22.71 -24.49
C ASP A 455 -18.17 23.44 -25.44
N GLU A 456 -18.55 24.64 -25.89
CA GLU A 456 -17.70 25.48 -26.72
C GLU A 456 -16.47 26.01 -25.96
N MET A 457 -15.46 26.44 -26.72
CA MET A 457 -14.23 27.04 -26.19
C MET A 457 -14.55 28.34 -25.45
N LYS A 458 -14.12 28.46 -24.19
CA LYS A 458 -14.41 29.61 -23.32
C LYS A 458 -13.19 30.00 -22.49
N GLU A 459 -13.15 31.26 -22.06
CA GLU A 459 -12.26 31.72 -21.00
C GLU A 459 -12.68 31.05 -19.69
N VAL A 460 -11.90 30.08 -19.23
CA VAL A 460 -12.18 29.33 -17.99
C VAL A 460 -11.40 29.86 -16.80
N TYR A 461 -10.39 30.70 -17.02
CA TYR A 461 -9.68 31.40 -15.95
C TYR A 461 -9.07 32.70 -16.45
N LYS A 462 -9.07 33.70 -15.57
CA LYS A 462 -8.36 34.97 -15.73
C LYS A 462 -7.88 35.44 -14.36
N SER A 463 -6.63 35.91 -14.27
CA SER A 463 -6.12 36.49 -13.01
C SER A 463 -6.99 37.66 -12.56
N ASN A 464 -7.43 37.63 -11.29
CA ASN A 464 -8.24 38.70 -10.70
C ASN A 464 -7.46 40.03 -10.63
N GLU A 465 -6.15 39.94 -10.40
CA GLU A 465 -5.22 41.06 -10.38
C GLU A 465 -3.98 40.71 -11.22
N PRO A 466 -3.30 41.69 -11.85
CA PRO A 466 -2.06 41.45 -12.55
C PRO A 466 -1.02 40.82 -11.63
N VAL A 467 -0.46 39.69 -12.05
CA VAL A 467 0.58 38.95 -11.30
C VAL A 467 1.90 39.69 -11.44
N VAL A 468 2.50 40.09 -10.32
CA VAL A 468 3.83 40.70 -10.28
C VAL A 468 4.90 39.62 -10.45
N ILE A 469 5.91 39.90 -11.28
CA ILE A 469 7.10 39.07 -11.47
C ILE A 469 8.35 39.96 -11.48
N GLU A 470 9.39 39.56 -10.78
CA GLU A 470 10.66 40.25 -10.68
C GLU A 470 11.61 39.87 -11.84
N ALA A 471 12.68 40.65 -12.02
CA ALA A 471 13.67 40.37 -13.06
C ALA A 471 14.43 39.06 -12.79
N ALA A 472 14.50 38.19 -13.80
CA ALA A 472 15.09 36.85 -13.73
C ALA A 472 14.40 35.91 -12.73
N GLU A 473 13.12 36.14 -12.43
CA GLU A 473 12.30 35.27 -11.60
C GLU A 473 11.59 34.20 -12.45
N THR A 474 11.51 32.99 -11.90
CA THR A 474 10.58 31.94 -12.33
C THR A 474 9.49 31.81 -11.27
N LYS A 475 8.23 31.91 -11.70
CA LYS A 475 7.06 31.87 -10.82
C LYS A 475 6.12 30.75 -11.23
N ILE A 476 5.71 29.93 -10.24
CA ILE A 476 4.75 28.84 -10.43
C ILE A 476 3.38 29.31 -9.92
N LEU A 477 2.36 29.20 -10.76
CA LEU A 477 0.99 29.60 -10.46
C LEU A 477 0.06 28.39 -10.55
N THR A 478 -0.51 27.98 -9.42
CA THR A 478 -1.61 27.00 -9.37
C THR A 478 -2.94 27.73 -9.48
N ILE A 479 -3.69 27.46 -10.55
CA ILE A 479 -4.98 28.09 -10.83
C ILE A 479 -6.12 27.08 -10.80
N ARG A 480 -7.35 27.57 -10.63
CA ARG A 480 -8.58 26.77 -10.68
C ARG A 480 -9.50 27.33 -11.76
N TYR A 481 -10.10 26.46 -12.55
CA TYR A 481 -11.06 26.87 -13.57
C TYR A 481 -12.39 27.29 -12.94
N ASN A 482 -13.02 28.28 -13.55
CA ASN A 482 -14.37 28.75 -13.21
C ASN A 482 -15.44 27.71 -13.59
N GLU A 483 -15.18 26.94 -14.65
CA GLU A 483 -15.99 25.80 -15.05
C GLU A 483 -15.08 24.55 -15.08
N SER A 484 -15.51 23.46 -14.45
CA SER A 484 -14.74 22.21 -14.40
C SER A 484 -15.67 21.00 -14.52
N PRO A 485 -15.24 19.91 -15.17
CA PRO A 485 -13.89 19.70 -15.72
C PRO A 485 -13.72 20.29 -17.13
N CYS A 486 -12.47 20.48 -17.57
CA CYS A 486 -12.14 21.01 -18.90
C CYS A 486 -11.20 20.11 -19.71
N ILE A 487 -11.27 20.22 -21.04
CA ILE A 487 -10.32 19.67 -22.02
C ILE A 487 -9.79 20.77 -22.94
N ASP A 488 -8.75 20.46 -23.72
CA ASP A 488 -8.14 21.35 -24.70
C ASP A 488 -7.72 22.71 -24.10
N ALA A 489 -7.24 22.71 -22.85
CA ALA A 489 -6.85 23.93 -22.17
C ALA A 489 -5.58 24.54 -22.77
N THR A 490 -5.58 25.86 -22.92
CA THR A 490 -4.45 26.64 -23.44
C THR A 490 -4.23 27.89 -22.61
N ALA A 491 -2.99 28.07 -22.14
CA ALA A 491 -2.60 29.19 -21.30
C ALA A 491 -1.94 30.29 -22.14
N SER A 492 -2.27 31.54 -21.84
CA SER A 492 -1.72 32.71 -22.50
C SER A 492 -1.46 33.83 -21.49
N LEU A 493 -0.48 34.69 -21.82
CA LEU A 493 -0.14 35.86 -21.02
C LEU A 493 -0.59 37.11 -21.75
N VAL A 494 -1.34 37.97 -21.05
CA VAL A 494 -1.78 39.27 -21.53
C VAL A 494 -1.03 40.36 -20.77
N ASP A 495 -0.64 41.43 -21.48
CA ASP A 495 0.13 42.57 -20.94
C ASP A 495 1.47 42.18 -20.30
N ALA A 496 2.09 41.09 -20.77
CA ALA A 496 3.34 40.59 -20.19
C ALA A 496 4.57 41.45 -20.55
N PRO A 497 5.56 41.57 -19.65
CA PRO A 497 6.80 42.29 -19.94
C PRO A 497 7.61 41.62 -21.05
N ALA A 498 8.46 42.39 -21.72
CA ALA A 498 9.24 41.88 -22.85
C ALA A 498 10.11 40.69 -22.46
N GLY A 499 10.01 39.60 -23.22
CA GLY A 499 10.73 38.34 -22.97
C GLY A 499 10.11 37.44 -21.91
N CYS A 500 8.98 37.83 -21.29
CA CYS A 500 8.21 36.96 -20.42
C CYS A 500 7.55 35.83 -21.22
N ALA A 501 7.70 34.60 -20.74
CA ALA A 501 7.19 33.42 -21.42
C ALA A 501 6.76 32.34 -20.43
N ILE A 502 5.78 31.54 -20.86
CA ILE A 502 5.41 30.30 -20.18
C ILE A 502 6.50 29.26 -20.51
N GLN A 503 7.16 28.75 -19.47
CA GLN A 503 8.19 27.71 -19.62
C GLN A 503 7.60 26.31 -19.62
N ASP A 504 6.62 26.07 -18.76
CA ASP A 504 5.96 24.77 -18.59
C ASP A 504 4.52 24.95 -18.13
N VAL A 505 3.65 24.03 -18.53
CA VAL A 505 2.25 23.98 -18.06
C VAL A 505 1.83 22.55 -17.83
N GLN A 506 1.29 22.28 -16.65
CA GLN A 506 0.59 21.05 -16.35
C GLN A 506 -0.91 21.34 -16.24
N TYR A 507 -1.70 20.76 -17.15
CA TYR A 507 -3.15 20.91 -17.14
C TYR A 507 -3.81 19.74 -16.43
N TYR A 508 -4.73 20.05 -15.51
CA TYR A 508 -5.58 19.11 -14.81
C TYR A 508 -7.05 19.28 -15.24
N ALA A 509 -7.92 18.37 -14.83
CA ALA A 509 -9.35 18.46 -15.10
C ALA A 509 -9.97 19.71 -14.44
N TRP A 510 -9.47 20.11 -13.27
CA TRP A 510 -10.01 21.20 -12.45
C TRP A 510 -9.23 22.53 -12.55
N GLY A 511 -8.04 22.52 -13.13
CA GLY A 511 -7.12 23.67 -13.11
C GLY A 511 -5.81 23.39 -13.82
N ALA A 512 -4.78 24.19 -13.52
CA ALA A 512 -3.45 24.02 -14.09
C ALA A 512 -2.36 24.59 -13.18
N ASP A 513 -1.15 24.05 -13.30
CA ASP A 513 0.08 24.64 -12.79
C ASP A 513 0.83 25.27 -13.97
N VAL A 514 1.03 26.59 -13.92
CA VAL A 514 1.68 27.38 -14.99
C VAL A 514 2.99 27.94 -14.46
N THR A 515 4.10 27.56 -15.09
CA THR A 515 5.43 28.08 -14.79
C THR A 515 5.78 29.20 -15.77
N VAL A 516 5.95 30.41 -15.24
CA VAL A 516 6.26 31.62 -16.02
C VAL A 516 7.65 32.12 -15.64
N TYR A 517 8.46 32.45 -16.64
CA TYR A 517 9.75 33.11 -16.44
C TYR A 517 9.76 34.47 -17.13
N SER A 518 10.34 35.45 -16.47
CA SER A 518 10.59 36.76 -17.05
C SER A 518 12.02 37.25 -16.82
N PRO A 519 12.74 37.70 -17.86
CA PRO A 519 14.02 38.37 -17.69
C PRO A 519 13.88 39.78 -17.09
N ASN A 520 12.67 40.37 -17.12
CA ASN A 520 12.41 41.75 -16.69
C ASN A 520 11.33 41.79 -15.60
N SER A 521 11.45 42.73 -14.66
CA SER A 521 10.40 42.99 -13.68
C SER A 521 9.17 43.60 -14.35
N GLY A 522 7.97 43.19 -13.95
CA GLY A 522 6.73 43.73 -14.47
C GLY A 522 5.50 43.01 -13.93
N THR A 523 4.37 43.18 -14.60
CA THR A 523 3.13 42.47 -14.31
C THR A 523 2.60 41.78 -15.55
N PHE A 524 1.85 40.69 -15.38
CA PHE A 524 1.13 40.03 -16.46
C PHE A 524 -0.23 39.53 -15.99
N THR A 525 -1.17 39.34 -16.91
CA THR A 525 -2.45 38.67 -16.64
C THR A 525 -2.41 37.29 -17.26
N LEU A 526 -2.60 36.23 -16.46
CA LEU A 526 -2.73 34.87 -16.96
C LEU A 526 -4.17 34.62 -17.38
N VAL A 527 -4.37 34.13 -18.60
CA VAL A 527 -5.66 33.75 -19.15
C VAL A 527 -5.59 32.31 -19.63
N ILE A 528 -6.60 31.51 -19.30
CA ILE A 528 -6.73 30.14 -19.81
C ILE A 528 -8.06 30.01 -20.52
N GLU A 529 -7.99 29.56 -21.77
CA GLU A 529 -9.15 29.14 -22.53
C GLU A 529 -9.19 27.60 -22.52
N ALA A 530 -10.37 27.02 -22.31
CA ALA A 530 -10.59 25.58 -22.43
C ALA A 530 -12.02 25.26 -22.90
N LYS A 531 -12.32 23.99 -23.17
CA LYS A 531 -13.68 23.49 -23.40
C LYS A 531 -14.21 22.81 -22.14
N PRO A 532 -15.17 23.39 -21.41
CA PRO A 532 -15.81 22.74 -20.26
C PRO A 532 -16.61 21.51 -20.68
N LEU A 533 -16.71 20.52 -19.79
CA LEU A 533 -17.67 19.43 -19.90
C LEU A 533 -18.80 19.63 -18.90
N LYS A 534 -20.03 19.44 -19.39
CA LYS A 534 -21.25 19.58 -18.59
C LYS A 534 -22.03 18.29 -18.59
N VAL A 535 -22.61 17.97 -17.43
CA VAL A 535 -23.57 16.89 -17.33
C VAL A 535 -24.88 17.35 -17.98
N VAL A 536 -25.28 16.66 -19.04
CA VAL A 536 -26.54 16.91 -19.75
C VAL A 536 -27.24 15.58 -20.04
N ASN A 537 -28.54 15.63 -20.30
CA ASN A 537 -29.34 14.45 -20.66
C ASN A 537 -29.28 13.34 -19.59
N ARG A 538 -29.41 13.71 -18.31
CA ARG A 538 -29.50 12.73 -17.21
C ARG A 538 -30.75 11.87 -17.40
N GLU A 539 -30.59 10.57 -17.21
CA GLU A 539 -31.66 9.58 -17.30
C GLU A 539 -31.71 8.76 -16.02
N LYS A 540 -32.91 8.41 -15.59
CA LYS A 540 -33.14 7.58 -14.41
C LYS A 540 -33.59 6.20 -14.85
N VAL A 541 -32.88 5.18 -14.38
CA VAL A 541 -33.21 3.77 -14.55
C VAL A 541 -33.80 3.24 -13.24
N ILE A 542 -34.85 2.42 -13.36
CA ILE A 542 -35.55 1.81 -12.23
C ILE A 542 -35.59 0.31 -12.41
N ALA A 543 -35.15 -0.45 -11.40
CA ALA A 543 -35.35 -1.89 -11.30
C ALA A 543 -36.17 -2.20 -10.05
N LYS A 544 -37.20 -3.03 -10.15
CA LYS A 544 -38.06 -3.41 -9.02
C LYS A 544 -38.52 -4.86 -9.09
N ASP A 545 -38.82 -5.44 -7.94
CA ASP A 545 -39.39 -6.79 -7.81
C ASP A 545 -40.77 -6.69 -7.14
N ASP A 546 -41.84 -6.84 -7.93
CA ASP A 546 -43.21 -6.66 -7.45
C ASP A 546 -43.63 -7.74 -6.42
N ALA A 547 -43.01 -8.93 -6.46
CA ALA A 547 -43.29 -10.01 -5.51
C ALA A 547 -42.69 -9.69 -4.14
N SER A 548 -41.42 -9.29 -4.10
CA SER A 548 -40.78 -8.82 -2.86
C SER A 548 -41.45 -7.57 -2.31
N ILE A 549 -41.91 -6.64 -3.15
CA ILE A 549 -42.66 -5.45 -2.70
C ILE A 549 -43.99 -5.85 -2.05
N ALA A 550 -44.69 -6.85 -2.59
CA ALA A 550 -45.94 -7.33 -2.00
C ALA A 550 -45.72 -8.02 -0.63
N GLU A 551 -44.59 -8.71 -0.46
CA GLU A 551 -44.26 -9.44 0.78
C GLU A 551 -43.63 -8.54 1.85
N ASN A 552 -42.66 -7.70 1.47
CA ASN A 552 -41.82 -6.94 2.38
C ASN A 552 -42.15 -5.43 2.43
N GLY A 553 -43.09 -4.97 1.59
CA GLY A 553 -43.35 -3.54 1.38
C GLY A 553 -42.33 -2.87 0.46
N LEU A 554 -42.54 -1.58 0.14
CA LEU A 554 -41.62 -0.83 -0.71
C LEU A 554 -40.37 -0.44 0.08
N LEU A 555 -39.24 -1.03 -0.29
CA LEU A 555 -37.92 -0.75 0.26
C LEU A 555 -37.04 -0.15 -0.83
N LYS A 556 -37.04 1.18 -0.87
CA LYS A 556 -36.37 1.98 -1.90
C LYS A 556 -34.89 2.18 -1.57
N TYR A 557 -34.03 1.97 -2.57
CA TYR A 557 -32.63 2.38 -2.54
C TYR A 557 -32.33 3.31 -3.73
N GLU A 558 -31.84 4.51 -3.42
CA GLU A 558 -31.34 5.47 -4.41
C GLU A 558 -29.83 5.33 -4.50
N PHE A 559 -29.33 4.94 -5.67
CA PHE A 559 -27.90 4.81 -5.92
C PHE A 559 -27.23 6.20 -5.89
N PRO A 560 -26.07 6.35 -5.20
CA PRO A 560 -25.37 7.62 -5.12
C PRO A 560 -25.00 8.21 -6.48
N THR A 561 -24.95 9.54 -6.57
CA THR A 561 -24.48 10.22 -7.77
C THR A 561 -23.01 9.91 -8.04
N ASN A 562 -22.75 9.12 -9.08
CA ASN A 562 -21.40 8.73 -9.48
C ASN A 562 -21.07 9.26 -10.90
N PRO A 563 -20.01 10.08 -11.07
CA PRO A 563 -19.66 10.68 -12.36
C PRO A 563 -19.21 9.65 -13.43
N LEU A 564 -18.88 8.43 -13.02
CA LEU A 564 -18.46 7.36 -13.94
C LEU A 564 -19.66 6.61 -14.55
N VAL A 565 -20.88 6.75 -14.01
CA VAL A 565 -22.08 6.09 -14.55
C VAL A 565 -22.69 6.96 -15.65
N GLN A 566 -22.20 6.83 -16.89
CA GLN A 566 -22.58 7.74 -17.99
C GLN A 566 -23.54 7.16 -19.03
N SER A 567 -23.79 5.85 -19.02
CA SER A 567 -24.65 5.18 -19.99
C SER A 567 -25.84 4.49 -19.32
N ILE A 568 -26.97 4.43 -20.03
CA ILE A 568 -28.16 3.67 -19.59
C ILE A 568 -27.82 2.20 -19.36
N SER A 569 -27.01 1.59 -20.23
CA SER A 569 -26.61 0.19 -20.11
C SER A 569 -25.89 -0.08 -18.79
N MET A 570 -24.97 0.80 -18.39
CA MET A 570 -24.27 0.69 -17.12
C MET A 570 -25.21 0.88 -15.94
N ALA A 571 -26.06 1.92 -15.97
CA ALA A 571 -27.04 2.17 -14.92
C ALA A 571 -28.04 1.01 -14.74
N GLN A 572 -28.50 0.40 -15.84
CA GLN A 572 -29.37 -0.78 -15.82
C GLN A 572 -28.65 -2.01 -15.27
N GLY A 573 -27.38 -2.22 -15.65
CA GLY A 573 -26.55 -3.30 -15.10
C GLY A 573 -26.42 -3.19 -13.58
N ILE A 574 -26.14 -1.99 -13.08
CA ILE A 574 -26.08 -1.68 -11.64
C ILE A 574 -27.43 -1.97 -10.97
N ALA A 575 -28.52 -1.39 -11.50
CA ALA A 575 -29.85 -1.53 -10.92
C ALA A 575 -30.30 -3.00 -10.81
N ASN A 576 -30.07 -3.78 -11.86
CA ASN A 576 -30.44 -5.20 -11.90
C ASN A 576 -29.60 -6.04 -10.93
N ARG A 577 -28.29 -5.81 -10.85
CA ARG A 577 -27.42 -6.55 -9.93
C ARG A 577 -27.77 -6.24 -8.47
N LEU A 578 -27.95 -4.97 -8.12
CA LEU A 578 -28.38 -4.58 -6.77
C LEU A 578 -29.73 -5.20 -6.41
N LEU A 579 -30.72 -5.13 -7.31
CA LEU A 579 -32.00 -5.76 -7.08
C LEU A 579 -31.85 -7.27 -6.84
N ASN A 580 -31.07 -7.97 -7.68
CA ASN A 580 -30.86 -9.41 -7.53
C ASN A 580 -30.18 -9.78 -6.20
N MET A 581 -29.23 -8.95 -5.75
CA MET A 581 -28.46 -9.21 -4.53
C MET A 581 -29.23 -8.91 -3.24
N PHE A 582 -30.15 -7.94 -3.27
CA PHE A 582 -30.71 -7.33 -2.06
C PHE A 582 -32.24 -7.29 -2.01
N LYS A 583 -32.96 -7.82 -3.01
CA LYS A 583 -34.44 -7.82 -2.98
C LYS A 583 -35.05 -8.65 -1.85
N ASP A 584 -34.34 -9.65 -1.35
CA ASP A 584 -34.85 -10.57 -0.33
C ASP A 584 -34.02 -10.49 0.97
N PRO A 585 -34.66 -10.59 2.17
CA PRO A 585 -33.95 -10.64 3.43
C PRO A 585 -32.96 -11.81 3.49
N ARG A 586 -31.69 -11.49 3.69
CA ARG A 586 -30.62 -12.49 3.82
C ARG A 586 -30.37 -12.82 5.29
N ARG A 587 -30.02 -14.09 5.53
CA ARG A 587 -29.54 -14.60 6.82
C ARG A 587 -28.03 -14.73 6.74
N ASP A 588 -27.34 -13.62 6.97
CA ASP A 588 -25.88 -13.61 7.05
C ASP A 588 -25.42 -14.33 8.32
N LEU A 589 -24.20 -14.86 8.30
CA LEU A 589 -23.59 -15.56 9.44
C LEU A 589 -22.89 -14.56 10.36
N GLU A 590 -23.15 -14.65 11.65
CA GLU A 590 -22.34 -14.05 12.72
C GLU A 590 -21.86 -15.15 13.66
N LEU A 591 -20.55 -15.25 13.84
CA LEU A 591 -19.93 -16.36 14.53
C LEU A 591 -18.90 -15.88 15.55
N GLU A 592 -18.99 -16.35 16.79
CA GLU A 592 -17.95 -16.22 17.80
C GLU A 592 -17.41 -17.60 18.11
N TRP A 593 -16.11 -17.81 17.89
CA TRP A 593 -15.56 -19.15 17.79
C TRP A 593 -14.08 -19.22 18.10
N ARG A 594 -13.54 -20.44 18.05
CA ARG A 594 -12.13 -20.71 18.27
C ARG A 594 -11.26 -19.97 17.23
N GLY A 595 -11.68 -19.86 15.98
CA GLY A 595 -10.92 -19.12 14.96
C GLY A 595 -9.79 -19.92 14.32
N ASN A 596 -9.47 -19.58 13.08
CA ASN A 596 -8.35 -20.11 12.31
C ASN A 596 -7.64 -18.94 11.62
N PRO A 597 -6.37 -18.64 11.94
CA PRO A 597 -5.67 -17.54 11.31
C PRO A 597 -5.51 -17.75 9.79
N ALA A 598 -5.59 -18.96 9.25
CA ALA A 598 -5.49 -19.20 7.80
C ALA A 598 -6.73 -18.74 6.99
N LEU A 599 -7.85 -18.43 7.66
CA LEU A 599 -9.02 -17.87 6.99
C LEU A 599 -8.80 -16.38 6.70
N GLN A 600 -9.08 -15.99 5.47
CA GLN A 600 -8.98 -14.63 4.93
C GLN A 600 -10.36 -14.15 4.45
N LEU A 601 -10.47 -12.86 4.17
CA LEU A 601 -11.63 -12.31 3.47
C LEU A 601 -11.83 -13.04 2.13
N ASN A 602 -13.08 -13.20 1.69
CA ASN A 602 -13.53 -14.02 0.55
C ASN A 602 -13.44 -15.54 0.71
N ASP A 603 -12.80 -16.06 1.76
CA ASP A 603 -12.80 -17.51 1.96
C ASP A 603 -14.20 -18.05 2.21
N ILE A 604 -14.45 -19.26 1.70
CA ILE A 604 -15.75 -19.90 1.84
C ILE A 604 -15.72 -20.79 3.07
N VAL A 605 -16.67 -20.55 3.97
CA VAL A 605 -16.92 -21.39 5.14
C VAL A 605 -18.26 -22.10 4.98
N ILE A 606 -18.30 -23.34 5.49
CA ILE A 606 -19.53 -24.13 5.58
C ILE A 606 -19.86 -24.36 7.05
N VAL A 607 -21.06 -23.93 7.43
CA VAL A 607 -21.53 -23.93 8.83
C VAL A 607 -22.91 -24.60 8.92
N PRO A 608 -23.20 -25.38 9.97
CA PRO A 608 -24.55 -25.89 10.21
C PRO A 608 -25.58 -24.76 10.25
N ASP A 609 -26.63 -24.86 9.44
CA ASP A 609 -27.73 -23.89 9.41
C ASP A 609 -28.87 -24.37 10.32
N TYR A 610 -29.75 -25.24 9.83
CA TYR A 610 -30.83 -25.87 10.60
C TYR A 610 -30.83 -27.40 10.43
N LYS A 611 -30.78 -28.14 11.54
CA LYS A 611 -30.65 -29.61 11.55
C LYS A 611 -29.43 -30.07 10.72
N ASP A 612 -29.65 -30.90 9.71
CA ASP A 612 -28.61 -31.46 8.84
C ASP A 612 -28.26 -30.53 7.66
N GLU A 613 -28.96 -29.39 7.50
CA GLU A 613 -28.67 -28.42 6.45
C GLU A 613 -27.42 -27.62 6.77
N ARG A 614 -26.65 -27.30 5.73
CA ARG A 614 -25.43 -26.52 5.82
C ARG A 614 -25.56 -25.27 4.96
N GLY A 615 -25.15 -24.13 5.50
CA GLY A 615 -25.04 -22.88 4.77
C GLY A 615 -23.61 -22.66 4.30
N TYR A 616 -23.46 -22.15 3.08
CA TYR A 616 -22.19 -21.66 2.56
C TYR A 616 -22.15 -20.14 2.67
N PHE A 617 -21.04 -19.63 3.16
CA PHE A 617 -20.83 -18.20 3.38
C PHE A 617 -19.44 -17.82 2.94
N TYR A 618 -19.29 -16.68 2.29
CA TYR A 618 -17.96 -16.09 2.09
C TYR A 618 -17.67 -15.07 3.19
N VAL A 619 -16.45 -15.04 3.69
CA VAL A 619 -16.04 -14.18 4.81
C VAL A 619 -15.95 -12.71 4.37
N ILE A 620 -16.68 -11.83 5.05
CA ILE A 620 -16.67 -10.37 4.81
C ILE A 620 -16.02 -9.56 5.93
N ARG A 621 -15.95 -10.15 7.13
CA ARG A 621 -15.28 -9.61 8.30
C ARG A 621 -14.70 -10.75 9.13
N ASN A 622 -13.49 -10.55 9.63
CA ASN A 622 -12.80 -11.46 10.53
C ASN A 622 -12.05 -10.66 11.58
N GLU A 623 -12.31 -10.95 12.84
CA GLU A 623 -11.66 -10.34 13.99
C GLU A 623 -10.96 -11.44 14.79
N LEU A 624 -9.66 -11.30 15.04
CA LEU A 624 -8.85 -12.26 15.78
C LEU A 624 -8.31 -11.60 17.04
N GLU A 625 -8.53 -12.22 18.19
CA GLU A 625 -7.94 -11.84 19.46
C GLU A 625 -6.99 -12.94 19.92
N PHE A 626 -5.71 -12.61 20.06
CA PHE A 626 -4.68 -13.48 20.60
C PHE A 626 -4.12 -12.89 21.89
N THR A 627 -4.23 -13.64 22.99
CA THR A 627 -3.70 -13.29 24.33
C THR A 627 -2.89 -14.45 24.93
N GLY A 628 -2.31 -15.29 24.06
CA GLY A 628 -1.80 -16.63 24.39
C GLY A 628 -2.79 -17.75 24.07
N ALA A 629 -4.10 -17.44 24.04
CA ALA A 629 -5.13 -18.23 23.38
C ALA A 629 -5.73 -17.42 22.23
N LEU A 630 -6.22 -18.10 21.19
CA LEU A 630 -6.93 -17.46 20.08
C LEU A 630 -8.44 -17.51 20.29
N ARG A 631 -9.11 -16.41 19.99
CA ARG A 631 -10.57 -16.29 19.81
C ARG A 631 -10.83 -15.50 18.53
N ALA A 632 -11.95 -15.76 17.87
CA ALA A 632 -12.31 -15.05 16.66
C ALA A 632 -13.80 -14.71 16.58
N TRP A 633 -14.09 -13.61 15.89
CA TRP A 633 -15.42 -13.22 15.44
C TRP A 633 -15.43 -13.13 13.92
N LEU A 634 -16.37 -13.81 13.28
CA LEU A 634 -16.45 -13.91 11.83
C LEU A 634 -17.86 -13.53 11.38
N SER A 635 -17.94 -12.61 10.43
CA SER A 635 -19.17 -12.30 9.71
C SER A 635 -19.04 -12.81 8.27
N GLY A 636 -20.05 -13.54 7.82
CA GLY A 636 -20.06 -14.15 6.49
C GLY A 636 -21.33 -13.80 5.72
N ARG A 637 -21.20 -13.48 4.43
CA ARG A 637 -22.37 -13.30 3.57
C ARG A 637 -22.81 -14.64 3.00
N ARG A 638 -24.12 -14.92 3.06
CA ARG A 638 -24.70 -16.15 2.53
C ARG A 638 -24.55 -16.23 1.01
N ILE A 639 -24.08 -17.37 0.51
CA ILE A 639 -24.10 -17.72 -0.90
C ILE A 639 -25.49 -18.29 -1.22
N GLY A 640 -26.17 -17.75 -2.23
CA GLY A 640 -27.54 -18.16 -2.57
C GLY A 640 -27.64 -19.65 -2.92
N ASN A 641 -28.81 -20.26 -2.73
CA ASN A 641 -29.10 -21.69 -2.99
C ASN A 641 -29.14 -22.06 -4.50
N GLY A 642 -28.47 -21.28 -5.36
CA GLY A 642 -28.50 -21.42 -6.81
C GLY A 642 -27.12 -21.64 -7.42
N VAL A 643 -26.31 -22.51 -6.81
CA VAL A 643 -25.16 -23.15 -7.49
C VAL A 643 -25.62 -24.53 -7.95
#